data_AF-A0A2N5PHV1-F1
#
_entry.id   AF-A0A2N5PHV1-F1
#
_cell.length_a   1.000
_cell.length_b   1.000
_cell.length_c   1.000
_cell.angle_alpha   90.00
_cell.angle_beta   90.00
_cell.angle_gamma   90.00
#
_symmetry.space_group_name_H-M   'P 1'
#
loop_
_entity.id
_entity.type
_entity.pdbx_description
1 polymer ?
#
loop_
_entity_poly.entity_id
_entity_poly.type
_entity_poly.pdbx_seq_one_letter_code
_entity_poly.pdbx_strand_id
1 'polypeptide(L)'
;MILERLGKELLFFDGGMGTLLQAKGLLPGELPETWNLTHAEAVRQIHRSYFEAGSDIVLTNTFGANALKFHDESCSLKEIIFSAVSHVKEAAKQGVRDNREVYTALDIGPTGKLLKPMGDLEFETAYEAFKEVMIYGEQAGADLIHIETMSDTYELKAAVLAAKENTTLPVFVTTIFDERGKLLTGADVPSVVALLEGLRVDALGINCGMGPEQMMPILHEILEYTSLPVIVKPNAGLPKQRDGETYYDVEPEQFAKTMEMIVETGACVIGGCCGTTPDHIRAMIAQCKDLLIKTPEKKVHTIVSSYGQAVMLGRGSRIIGERINPTGKKKFKQALKDHDLDYILKEGIMQQDNGAHILDVNVGLPDIDEVSMMKEVITELQSVTSLPLQIDTVDIQAMEQAMRIYNGKPMVNSVSGKQESMDAVFPLIQKYGGVVIGLTLDEDGIPETADGRVAIAEKIIREAAKYGIDKKDLVIDVLAMTVSSEPEGAKITLEALHRVRYDLGVNTVLGVSNISFGLPGRPIINANFYTMAMFQGLSAGIINPASEDMMRSYYAYHVLMNLDPNCENYIGRYGSANVEFASAPGSITTGAGQTAGGMMTLQAAIEKGLKEEAHQITNVLMQEKKPLDIINEHLIPALDTVGKGFEKGTVFLPQLLMSAEAAKTAFAVLKEGLENSGDVQEKKEKIVLATVKGDIHDIGKNIVKVLLENYSFEVVDLGKDVPPETIVDAVVAQQIQLVGLSALMTTTVVSMEETIRQLREKAPWCKVMVGGAVLNQEYADMIGADFYGKDAMQSVYYAQGLLQQ
;
A
#
# COMPACT_ATOMS: atom_id res chain seq x y z
N MET A 1 25.86 -19.26 7.21
CA MET A 1 24.68 -18.80 6.43
C MET A 1 24.30 -17.40 6.89
N ILE A 2 23.89 -16.48 6.02
CA ILE A 2 23.66 -15.07 6.40
C ILE A 2 22.67 -14.90 7.58
N LEU A 3 21.64 -15.74 7.67
CA LEU A 3 20.66 -15.74 8.76
C LEU A 3 21.27 -15.99 10.15
N GLU A 4 22.46 -16.60 10.23
CA GLU A 4 23.15 -16.84 11.50
C GLU A 4 23.79 -15.56 12.05
N ARG A 5 24.18 -14.62 11.16
CA ARG A 5 24.80 -13.32 11.48
C ARG A 5 23.77 -12.20 11.59
N LEU A 6 22.70 -12.27 10.81
CA LEU A 6 21.66 -11.24 10.72
C LEU A 6 21.04 -10.92 12.10
N GLY A 7 21.01 -9.64 12.47
CA GLY A 7 20.49 -9.18 13.77
C GLY A 7 21.38 -9.52 14.97
N LYS A 8 22.57 -10.10 14.74
CA LYS A 8 23.60 -10.39 15.76
C LYS A 8 24.90 -9.65 15.50
N GLU A 9 25.18 -9.34 14.24
CA GLU A 9 26.33 -8.57 13.78
C GLU A 9 25.85 -7.43 12.88
N LEU A 10 26.63 -6.35 12.80
CA LEU A 10 26.43 -5.31 11.81
C LEU A 10 26.91 -5.83 10.46
N LEU A 11 26.03 -5.84 9.46
CA LEU A 11 26.35 -6.27 8.10
C LEU A 11 26.37 -5.08 7.15
N PHE A 12 27.29 -5.12 6.18
CA PHE A 12 27.50 -4.02 5.24
C PHE A 12 27.12 -4.40 3.82
N PHE A 13 26.12 -3.72 3.27
CA PHE A 13 25.84 -3.70 1.84
C PHE A 13 26.87 -2.89 1.06
N ASP A 14 26.82 -3.00 -0.25
CA ASP A 14 27.46 -2.12 -1.21
C ASP A 14 26.76 -0.76 -1.35
N GLY A 15 27.25 0.03 -2.31
CA GLY A 15 26.68 1.32 -2.73
C GLY A 15 25.94 1.25 -4.07
N GLY A 16 25.83 2.38 -4.75
CA GLY A 16 25.11 2.48 -6.03
C GLY A 16 25.82 1.80 -7.21
N MET A 17 25.09 1.01 -8.00
CA MET A 17 25.60 0.42 -9.24
C MET A 17 25.42 1.37 -10.44
N GLY A 18 24.22 1.93 -10.61
CA GLY A 18 23.86 2.73 -11.79
C GLY A 18 24.74 3.96 -12.00
N THR A 19 25.01 4.71 -10.93
CA THR A 19 25.86 5.92 -10.97
C THR A 19 27.30 5.62 -11.39
N LEU A 20 27.85 4.46 -10.98
CA LEU A 20 29.19 4.03 -11.39
C LEU A 20 29.23 3.52 -12.84
N LEU A 21 28.14 2.92 -13.33
CA LEU A 21 28.02 2.57 -14.75
C LEU A 21 27.96 3.82 -15.63
N GLN A 22 27.20 4.84 -15.22
CA GLN A 22 27.18 6.14 -15.91
C GLN A 22 28.56 6.77 -15.98
N ALA A 23 29.29 6.80 -14.87
CA ALA A 23 30.67 7.31 -14.82
C ALA A 23 31.65 6.51 -15.71
N LYS A 24 31.31 5.26 -16.06
CA LYS A 24 32.06 4.42 -17.00
C LYS A 24 31.56 4.51 -18.46
N GLY A 25 30.55 5.34 -18.73
CA GLY A 25 30.06 5.62 -20.08
C GLY A 25 28.74 4.95 -20.45
N LEU A 26 27.96 4.43 -19.49
CA LEU A 26 26.58 3.98 -19.75
C LEU A 26 25.75 5.13 -20.30
N LEU A 27 25.21 4.96 -21.51
CA LEU A 27 24.47 6.02 -22.19
C LEU A 27 23.03 6.12 -21.66
N PRO A 28 22.43 7.33 -21.64
CA PRO A 28 21.01 7.48 -21.41
C PRO A 28 20.22 6.66 -22.44
N GLY A 29 19.25 5.86 -22.00
CA GLY A 29 18.59 4.89 -22.90
C GLY A 29 18.97 3.44 -22.67
N GLU A 30 20.21 3.19 -22.25
CA GLU A 30 20.77 1.85 -22.23
C GLU A 30 20.34 1.08 -20.98
N LEU A 31 19.93 -0.18 -21.14
CA LEU A 31 19.57 -1.06 -20.04
C LEU A 31 20.84 -1.49 -19.28
N PRO A 32 21.04 -1.08 -18.00
CA PRO A 32 22.23 -1.42 -17.23
C PRO A 32 22.50 -2.92 -17.17
N GLU A 33 21.46 -3.74 -17.18
CA GLU A 33 21.53 -5.19 -17.06
C GLU A 33 22.27 -5.83 -18.25
N THR A 34 22.19 -5.24 -19.45
CA THR A 34 22.87 -5.75 -20.65
C THR A 34 24.41 -5.71 -20.52
N TRP A 35 24.93 -4.83 -19.68
CA TRP A 35 26.38 -4.73 -19.40
C TRP A 35 26.94 -5.96 -18.69
N ASN A 36 26.09 -6.81 -18.11
CA ASN A 36 26.50 -8.14 -17.65
C ASN A 36 27.09 -8.99 -18.79
N LEU A 37 26.73 -8.73 -20.06
CA LEU A 37 27.25 -9.44 -21.22
C LEU A 37 28.19 -8.56 -22.05
N THR A 38 27.77 -7.33 -22.35
CA THR A 38 28.50 -6.44 -23.28
C THR A 38 29.74 -5.80 -22.65
N HIS A 39 29.72 -5.56 -21.33
CA HIS A 39 30.77 -4.85 -20.59
C HIS A 39 31.12 -5.55 -19.26
N ALA A 40 31.16 -6.89 -19.27
CA ALA A 40 31.34 -7.73 -18.08
C ALA A 40 32.52 -7.31 -17.19
N GLU A 41 33.65 -6.90 -17.76
CA GLU A 41 34.81 -6.46 -16.98
C GLU A 41 34.55 -5.17 -16.19
N ALA A 42 33.80 -4.22 -16.75
CA ALA A 42 33.42 -3.00 -16.04
C ALA A 42 32.54 -3.31 -14.82
N VAL A 43 31.58 -4.22 -14.99
CA VAL A 43 30.69 -4.71 -13.92
C VAL A 43 31.48 -5.43 -12.84
N ARG A 44 32.35 -6.39 -13.21
CA ARG A 44 33.24 -7.10 -12.27
C ARG A 44 34.15 -6.15 -11.50
N GLN A 45 34.68 -5.11 -12.15
CA GLN A 45 35.53 -4.12 -11.49
C GLN A 45 34.76 -3.32 -10.43
N ILE A 46 33.49 -2.97 -10.70
CA ILE A 46 32.63 -2.27 -9.72
C ILE A 46 32.33 -3.19 -8.52
N HIS A 47 31.88 -4.43 -8.75
CA HIS A 47 31.64 -5.36 -7.64
C HIS A 47 32.92 -5.60 -6.82
N ARG A 48 34.06 -5.72 -7.50
CA ARG A 48 35.36 -5.91 -6.84
C ARG A 48 35.72 -4.72 -5.96
N SER A 49 35.49 -3.49 -6.40
CA SER A 49 35.81 -2.30 -5.61
C SER A 49 34.95 -2.19 -4.35
N TYR A 50 33.69 -2.65 -4.37
CA TYR A 50 32.86 -2.76 -3.16
C TYR A 50 33.37 -3.82 -2.18
N PHE A 51 33.80 -4.98 -2.68
CA PHE A 51 34.50 -5.96 -1.81
C PHE A 51 35.83 -5.41 -1.28
N GLU A 52 36.61 -4.67 -2.06
CA GLU A 52 37.83 -4.02 -1.56
C GLU A 52 37.52 -2.91 -0.55
N ALA A 53 36.35 -2.27 -0.63
CA ALA A 53 35.89 -1.26 0.32
C ALA A 53 35.43 -1.84 1.67
N GLY A 54 34.96 -3.09 1.68
CA GLY A 54 34.63 -3.80 2.91
C GLY A 54 33.25 -4.46 2.95
N SER A 55 32.42 -4.35 1.90
CA SER A 55 31.06 -4.90 1.92
C SER A 55 31.03 -6.41 2.21
N ASP A 56 30.08 -6.83 3.04
CA ASP A 56 29.70 -8.23 3.26
C ASP A 56 28.75 -8.72 2.16
N ILE A 57 27.82 -7.86 1.74
CA ILE A 57 26.77 -8.20 0.78
C ILE A 57 26.89 -7.29 -0.44
N VAL A 58 27.00 -7.87 -1.63
CA VAL A 58 27.05 -7.13 -2.90
C VAL A 58 25.88 -7.57 -3.77
N LEU A 59 25.17 -6.57 -4.29
CA LEU A 59 24.01 -6.72 -5.16
C LEU A 59 24.43 -7.08 -6.58
N THR A 60 23.71 -7.99 -7.22
CA THR A 60 23.84 -8.24 -8.65
C THR A 60 23.35 -7.05 -9.46
N ASN A 61 23.91 -6.83 -10.65
CA ASN A 61 23.42 -5.81 -11.58
C ASN A 61 22.14 -6.28 -12.29
N THR A 62 21.03 -6.39 -11.54
CA THR A 62 19.78 -7.01 -11.97
C THR A 62 18.52 -6.25 -11.53
N PHE A 63 18.64 -5.02 -11.01
CA PHE A 63 17.53 -4.18 -10.56
C PHE A 63 16.32 -4.18 -11.51
N GLY A 64 16.53 -3.98 -12.82
CA GLY A 64 15.50 -4.01 -13.85
C GLY A 64 15.34 -5.34 -14.57
N ALA A 65 16.05 -6.39 -14.17
CA ALA A 65 16.07 -7.68 -14.87
C ALA A 65 14.82 -8.52 -14.52
N ASN A 66 13.63 -8.11 -14.99
CA ASN A 66 12.42 -8.94 -14.93
C ASN A 66 11.69 -8.95 -16.28
N ALA A 67 10.85 -9.97 -16.51
CA ALA A 67 10.20 -10.19 -17.81
C ALA A 67 9.31 -9.03 -18.30
N LEU A 68 8.92 -8.10 -17.42
CA LEU A 68 8.07 -6.95 -17.78
C LEU A 68 8.89 -5.68 -18.09
N LYS A 69 10.11 -5.59 -17.56
CA LYS A 69 11.00 -4.42 -17.66
C LYS A 69 12.18 -4.67 -18.60
N PHE A 70 12.77 -5.85 -18.55
CA PHE A 70 13.86 -6.24 -19.42
C PHE A 70 13.33 -6.72 -20.78
N HIS A 71 13.71 -6.02 -21.85
CA HIS A 71 13.30 -6.31 -23.21
C HIS A 71 14.49 -6.11 -24.15
N ASP A 72 15.26 -7.18 -24.35
CA ASP A 72 16.37 -7.20 -25.30
C ASP A 72 16.27 -8.46 -26.16
N GLU A 73 16.26 -8.30 -27.49
CA GLU A 73 16.15 -9.44 -28.42
C GLU A 73 17.46 -10.21 -28.59
N SER A 74 18.59 -9.62 -28.18
CA SER A 74 19.93 -10.18 -28.37
C SER A 74 20.36 -11.14 -27.27
N CYS A 75 19.70 -11.12 -26.10
CA CYS A 75 20.02 -11.99 -24.98
C CYS A 75 18.79 -12.36 -24.14
N SER A 76 18.81 -13.56 -23.58
CA SER A 76 17.74 -14.01 -22.69
C SER A 76 17.92 -13.48 -21.27
N LEU A 77 16.81 -13.28 -20.57
CA LEU A 77 16.79 -12.94 -19.15
C LEU A 77 17.63 -13.92 -18.31
N LYS A 78 17.56 -15.22 -18.62
CA LYS A 78 18.35 -16.25 -17.96
C LYS A 78 19.86 -16.02 -18.09
N GLU A 79 20.34 -15.69 -19.29
CA GLU A 79 21.78 -15.43 -19.52
C GLU A 79 22.27 -14.20 -18.74
N ILE A 80 21.44 -13.16 -18.65
CA ILE A 80 21.72 -11.96 -17.87
C ILE A 80 21.85 -12.30 -16.38
N ILE A 81 20.88 -13.00 -15.80
CA ILE A 81 20.89 -13.35 -14.37
C ILE A 81 22.09 -14.25 -14.02
N PHE A 82 22.35 -15.28 -14.83
CA PHE A 82 23.48 -16.18 -14.59
C PHE A 82 24.83 -15.44 -14.65
N SER A 83 24.97 -14.53 -15.62
CA SER A 83 26.19 -13.73 -15.77
C SER A 83 26.35 -12.76 -14.60
N ALA A 84 25.29 -12.06 -14.20
CA ALA A 84 25.31 -11.11 -13.09
C ALA A 84 25.75 -11.77 -11.78
N VAL A 85 25.18 -12.94 -11.44
CA VAL A 85 25.58 -13.71 -10.24
C VAL A 85 27.02 -14.19 -10.34
N SER A 86 27.47 -14.66 -11.52
CA SER A 86 28.86 -15.07 -11.74
C SER A 86 29.83 -13.91 -11.52
N HIS A 87 29.50 -12.71 -11.99
CA HIS A 87 30.36 -11.53 -11.87
C HIS A 87 30.60 -11.12 -10.43
N VAL A 88 29.56 -11.13 -9.58
CA VAL A 88 29.72 -10.85 -8.14
C VAL A 88 30.61 -11.92 -7.49
N LYS A 89 30.41 -13.20 -7.79
CA LYS A 89 31.23 -14.30 -7.24
C LYS A 89 32.69 -14.25 -7.68
N GLU A 90 32.95 -13.88 -8.93
CA GLU A 90 34.30 -13.68 -9.45
C GLU A 90 34.98 -12.48 -8.82
N ALA A 91 34.25 -11.37 -8.68
CA ALA A 91 34.71 -10.17 -8.00
C ALA A 91 35.06 -10.45 -6.53
N ALA A 92 34.25 -11.25 -5.82
CA ALA A 92 34.52 -11.66 -4.44
C ALA A 92 35.88 -12.40 -4.33
N LYS A 93 36.14 -13.37 -5.22
CA LYS A 93 37.41 -14.12 -5.26
C LYS A 93 38.64 -13.21 -5.46
N GLN A 94 38.47 -12.06 -6.10
CA GLN A 94 39.56 -11.13 -6.42
C GLN A 94 39.69 -9.98 -5.41
N GLY A 95 38.58 -9.50 -4.86
CA GLY A 95 38.50 -8.32 -4.00
C GLY A 95 38.59 -8.61 -2.51
N VAL A 96 38.12 -9.78 -2.04
CA VAL A 96 38.16 -10.14 -0.63
C VAL A 96 39.55 -10.67 -0.26
N ARG A 97 40.20 -10.04 0.73
CA ARG A 97 41.59 -10.35 1.14
C ARG A 97 41.75 -10.69 2.62
N ASP A 98 40.71 -10.48 3.41
CA ASP A 98 40.64 -10.61 4.86
C ASP A 98 39.94 -11.89 5.33
N ASN A 99 39.60 -12.79 4.39
CA ASN A 99 38.85 -14.04 4.63
C ASN A 99 37.47 -13.84 5.28
N ARG A 100 36.87 -12.65 5.21
CA ARG A 100 35.51 -12.45 5.71
C ARG A 100 34.49 -13.21 4.85
N GLU A 101 33.42 -13.65 5.49
CA GLU A 101 32.30 -14.28 4.79
C GLU A 101 31.52 -13.20 4.03
N VAL A 102 31.28 -13.43 2.74
CA VAL A 102 30.58 -12.49 1.86
C VAL A 102 29.44 -13.20 1.12
N TYR A 103 28.46 -12.41 0.67
CA TYR A 103 27.23 -12.91 0.07
C TYR A 103 26.91 -12.17 -1.24
N THR A 104 26.49 -12.93 -2.24
CA THR A 104 25.90 -12.41 -3.48
C THR A 104 24.39 -12.32 -3.33
N ALA A 105 23.86 -11.11 -3.36
CA ALA A 105 22.43 -10.84 -3.25
C ALA A 105 21.84 -10.61 -4.65
N LEU A 106 20.80 -11.39 -4.99
CA LEU A 106 20.02 -11.15 -6.19
C LEU A 106 19.18 -9.90 -5.99
N ASP A 107 19.53 -8.83 -6.70
CA ASP A 107 18.81 -7.57 -6.67
C ASP A 107 17.58 -7.61 -7.58
N ILE A 108 16.42 -7.25 -7.02
CA ILE A 108 15.11 -7.23 -7.66
C ILE A 108 14.45 -5.88 -7.39
N GLY A 109 14.34 -5.04 -8.41
CA GLY A 109 13.55 -3.81 -8.37
C GLY A 109 12.09 -4.00 -8.80
N PRO A 110 11.27 -2.94 -8.74
CA PRO A 110 9.88 -2.98 -9.15
C PRO A 110 9.72 -3.20 -10.67
N THR A 111 8.57 -3.72 -11.08
CA THR A 111 8.16 -3.86 -12.50
C THR A 111 7.92 -2.51 -13.16
N GLY A 112 7.65 -1.47 -12.37
CA GLY A 112 7.31 -0.13 -12.85
C GLY A 112 5.86 0.01 -13.31
N LYS A 113 4.98 -0.94 -12.97
CA LYS A 113 3.54 -0.89 -13.27
C LYS A 113 2.71 -1.03 -12.00
N LEU A 114 1.58 -0.32 -11.95
CA LEU A 114 0.58 -0.52 -10.91
C LEU A 114 -0.24 -1.79 -11.20
N LEU A 115 -0.55 -2.54 -10.14
CA LEU A 115 -1.40 -3.72 -10.22
C LEU A 115 -2.88 -3.33 -10.20
N LYS A 116 -3.73 -4.14 -10.83
CA LYS A 116 -5.20 -4.02 -10.70
C LYS A 116 -5.61 -4.11 -9.23
N PRO A 117 -6.62 -3.34 -8.78
CA PRO A 117 -7.50 -2.49 -9.58
C PRO A 117 -6.93 -1.07 -9.86
N MET A 118 -5.75 -0.73 -9.34
CA MET A 118 -5.17 0.62 -9.44
C MET A 118 -4.43 0.88 -10.77
N GLY A 119 -4.02 -0.18 -11.46
CA GLY A 119 -3.42 -0.13 -12.79
C GLY A 119 -3.85 -1.31 -13.64
N ASP A 120 -3.08 -1.61 -14.69
CA ASP A 120 -3.48 -2.59 -15.71
C ASP A 120 -2.84 -3.98 -15.51
N LEU A 121 -1.87 -4.12 -14.60
CA LEU A 121 -1.13 -5.37 -14.42
C LEU A 121 -1.89 -6.33 -13.48
N GLU A 122 -2.14 -7.54 -13.94
CA GLU A 122 -2.69 -8.60 -13.07
C GLU A 122 -1.69 -9.02 -12.00
N PHE A 123 -2.17 -9.31 -10.78
CA PHE A 123 -1.34 -9.78 -9.68
C PHE A 123 -0.50 -11.02 -10.04
N GLU A 124 -1.13 -12.02 -10.68
CA GLU A 124 -0.45 -13.25 -11.08
C GLU A 124 0.60 -13.02 -12.17
N THR A 125 0.40 -12.03 -13.05
CA THR A 125 1.39 -11.66 -14.07
C THR A 125 2.62 -11.03 -13.42
N ALA A 126 2.42 -10.16 -12.42
CA ALA A 126 3.54 -9.61 -11.63
C ALA A 126 4.28 -10.72 -10.87
N TYR A 127 3.54 -11.61 -10.21
CA TYR A 127 4.10 -12.77 -9.51
C TYR A 127 4.95 -13.65 -10.41
N GLU A 128 4.47 -14.04 -11.60
CA GLU A 128 5.22 -14.89 -12.53
C GLU A 128 6.48 -14.18 -13.05
N ALA A 129 6.42 -12.86 -13.28
CA ALA A 129 7.59 -12.08 -13.69
C ALA A 129 8.70 -12.06 -12.62
N PHE A 130 8.35 -11.95 -11.33
CA PHE A 130 9.32 -12.03 -10.23
C PHE A 130 9.84 -13.46 -10.04
N LYS A 131 8.93 -14.45 -10.07
CA LYS A 131 9.24 -15.87 -9.87
C LYS A 131 10.28 -16.36 -10.86
N GLU A 132 10.15 -16.02 -12.14
CA GLU A 132 11.09 -16.43 -13.17
C GLU A 132 12.54 -16.01 -12.82
N VAL A 133 12.73 -14.74 -12.46
CA VAL A 133 14.05 -14.16 -12.14
C VAL A 133 14.64 -14.80 -10.89
N MET A 134 13.83 -14.97 -9.84
CA MET A 134 14.27 -15.51 -8.56
C MET A 134 14.70 -16.98 -8.67
N ILE A 135 13.98 -17.78 -9.47
CA ILE A 135 14.38 -19.16 -9.78
C ILE A 135 15.73 -19.18 -10.51
N TYR A 136 15.95 -18.29 -11.49
CA TYR A 136 17.25 -18.20 -12.17
C TYR A 136 18.37 -17.76 -11.23
N GLY A 137 18.11 -16.82 -10.33
CA GLY A 137 19.08 -16.35 -9.35
C GLY A 137 19.52 -17.44 -8.38
N GLU A 138 18.58 -18.22 -7.83
CA GLU A 138 18.91 -19.37 -6.98
C GLU A 138 19.70 -20.44 -7.75
N GLN A 139 19.32 -20.75 -8.99
CA GLN A 139 20.05 -21.71 -9.83
C GLN A 139 21.47 -21.25 -10.18
N ALA A 140 21.67 -19.94 -10.38
CA ALA A 140 23.00 -19.35 -10.56
C ALA A 140 23.81 -19.30 -9.24
N GLY A 141 23.12 -19.49 -8.11
CA GLY A 141 23.68 -19.60 -6.77
C GLY A 141 23.79 -18.28 -6.03
N ALA A 142 22.84 -17.36 -6.19
CA ALA A 142 22.69 -16.25 -5.25
C ALA A 142 22.53 -16.78 -3.81
N ASP A 143 23.01 -16.02 -2.83
CA ASP A 143 22.97 -16.39 -1.42
C ASP A 143 21.73 -15.84 -0.70
N LEU A 144 21.12 -14.78 -1.25
CA LEU A 144 19.86 -14.18 -0.79
C LEU A 144 19.17 -13.42 -1.92
N ILE A 145 17.89 -13.08 -1.72
CA ILE A 145 17.11 -12.20 -2.59
C ILE A 145 16.93 -10.85 -1.89
N HIS A 146 17.25 -9.76 -2.57
CA HIS A 146 16.98 -8.40 -2.13
C HIS A 146 15.93 -7.76 -3.02
N ILE A 147 14.71 -7.60 -2.51
CA ILE A 147 13.63 -6.88 -3.18
C ILE A 147 13.72 -5.42 -2.74
N GLU A 148 14.14 -4.52 -3.62
CA GLU A 148 14.46 -3.13 -3.22
C GLU A 148 13.64 -2.07 -3.97
N THR A 149 13.52 -0.88 -3.37
CA THR A 149 12.85 0.28 -3.94
C THR A 149 11.37 0.05 -4.26
N MET A 150 10.68 -0.80 -3.49
CA MET A 150 9.26 -1.03 -3.68
C MET A 150 8.44 0.17 -3.17
N SER A 151 7.56 0.69 -4.01
CA SER A 151 6.71 1.85 -3.74
C SER A 151 5.22 1.52 -3.66
N ASP A 152 4.86 0.24 -3.81
CA ASP A 152 3.51 -0.28 -3.68
C ASP A 152 3.51 -1.60 -2.89
N THR A 153 2.62 -1.70 -1.90
CA THR A 153 2.50 -2.92 -1.07
C THR A 153 1.96 -4.11 -1.84
N TYR A 154 1.17 -3.89 -2.90
CA TYR A 154 0.58 -5.01 -3.63
C TYR A 154 1.59 -5.72 -4.52
N GLU A 155 2.35 -4.93 -5.28
CA GLU A 155 3.50 -5.40 -6.05
C GLU A 155 4.54 -6.06 -5.14
N LEU A 156 4.82 -5.44 -3.98
CA LEU A 156 5.70 -5.99 -2.97
C LEU A 156 5.24 -7.37 -2.47
N LYS A 157 3.94 -7.54 -2.22
CA LYS A 157 3.37 -8.84 -1.83
C LYS A 157 3.56 -9.88 -2.93
N ALA A 158 3.33 -9.52 -4.20
CA ALA A 158 3.56 -10.43 -5.33
C ALA A 158 5.02 -10.90 -5.40
N ALA A 159 5.98 -9.97 -5.24
CA ALA A 159 7.41 -10.27 -5.25
C ALA A 159 7.83 -11.18 -4.08
N VAL A 160 7.36 -10.89 -2.86
CA VAL A 160 7.68 -11.70 -1.68
C VAL A 160 7.08 -13.11 -1.79
N LEU A 161 5.83 -13.24 -2.24
CA LEU A 161 5.24 -14.56 -2.48
C LEU A 161 6.01 -15.34 -3.56
N ALA A 162 6.41 -14.68 -4.65
CA ALA A 162 7.21 -15.30 -5.69
C ALA A 162 8.53 -15.86 -5.13
N ALA A 163 9.21 -15.11 -4.26
CA ALA A 163 10.44 -15.55 -3.60
C ALA A 163 10.19 -16.74 -2.65
N LYS A 164 9.25 -16.60 -1.71
CA LYS A 164 9.01 -17.58 -0.63
C LYS A 164 8.39 -18.89 -1.12
N GLU A 165 7.61 -18.85 -2.20
CA GLU A 165 6.96 -20.05 -2.76
C GLU A 165 7.88 -20.85 -3.70
N ASN A 166 8.93 -20.23 -4.26
CA ASN A 166 9.71 -20.83 -5.35
C ASN A 166 11.22 -20.94 -5.08
N THR A 167 11.71 -20.39 -3.97
CA THR A 167 13.12 -20.44 -3.59
C THR A 167 13.30 -20.76 -2.11
N THR A 168 14.50 -21.17 -1.73
CA THR A 168 14.91 -21.40 -0.33
C THR A 168 15.76 -20.26 0.24
N LEU A 169 16.00 -19.23 -0.57
CA LEU A 169 16.88 -18.12 -0.22
C LEU A 169 16.25 -17.21 0.83
N PRO A 170 17.05 -16.62 1.74
CA PRO A 170 16.62 -15.51 2.58
C PRO A 170 16.09 -14.34 1.75
N VAL A 171 15.03 -13.69 2.21
CA VAL A 171 14.36 -12.58 1.51
C VAL A 171 14.50 -11.30 2.32
N PHE A 172 15.26 -10.35 1.79
CA PHE A 172 15.45 -9.01 2.35
C PHE A 172 14.64 -8.02 1.54
N VAL A 173 13.92 -7.11 2.20
CA VAL A 173 13.05 -6.16 1.53
C VAL A 173 13.40 -4.73 1.94
N THR A 174 13.45 -3.81 0.99
CA THR A 174 13.44 -2.37 1.29
C THR A 174 12.40 -1.63 0.46
N THR A 175 11.76 -0.64 1.08
CA THR A 175 10.74 0.20 0.47
C THR A 175 11.19 1.65 0.39
N ILE A 176 10.56 2.40 -0.51
CA ILE A 176 10.81 3.85 -0.69
C ILE A 176 9.60 4.66 -0.21
N PHE A 177 9.78 5.36 0.92
CA PHE A 177 8.79 6.28 1.47
C PHE A 177 9.05 7.71 1.01
N ASP A 178 8.00 8.52 0.97
CA ASP A 178 8.10 9.97 0.86
C ASP A 178 8.44 10.62 2.21
N GLU A 179 8.58 11.95 2.22
CA GLU A 179 8.86 12.74 3.42
C GLU A 179 7.77 12.64 4.51
N ARG A 180 6.57 12.13 4.16
CA ARG A 180 5.43 11.94 5.07
C ARG A 180 5.37 10.52 5.62
N GLY A 181 6.32 9.65 5.29
CA GLY A 181 6.32 8.25 5.71
C GLY A 181 5.28 7.39 4.98
N LYS A 182 4.92 7.76 3.74
CA LYS A 182 3.96 7.03 2.91
C LYS A 182 4.62 6.47 1.64
N LEU A 183 4.18 5.29 1.22
CA LEU A 183 4.48 4.75 -0.12
C LEU A 183 3.63 5.48 -1.18
N LEU A 184 3.94 5.26 -2.47
CA LEU A 184 3.23 5.89 -3.59
C LEU A 184 1.71 5.61 -3.56
N THR A 185 1.32 4.40 -3.16
CA THR A 185 -0.09 3.99 -3.07
C THR A 185 -0.77 4.34 -1.74
N GLY A 186 -0.04 4.96 -0.80
CA GLY A 186 -0.58 5.49 0.45
C GLY A 186 -0.32 4.66 1.71
N ALA A 187 0.36 3.51 1.59
CA ALA A 187 0.71 2.67 2.75
C ALA A 187 1.62 3.43 3.72
N ASP A 188 1.26 3.42 5.00
CA ASP A 188 2.15 3.91 6.08
C ASP A 188 3.13 2.82 6.53
N VAL A 189 4.13 3.25 7.31
CA VAL A 189 5.14 2.38 7.91
C VAL A 189 4.54 1.20 8.67
N PRO A 190 3.59 1.35 9.61
CA PRO A 190 2.99 0.19 10.30
C PRO A 190 2.27 -0.76 9.34
N SER A 191 1.65 -0.28 8.25
CA SER A 191 1.02 -1.16 7.26
C SER A 191 2.04 -2.02 6.53
N VAL A 192 3.15 -1.42 6.09
CA VAL A 192 4.25 -2.12 5.41
C VAL A 192 4.93 -3.13 6.33
N VAL A 193 5.24 -2.73 7.56
CA VAL A 193 5.85 -3.61 8.57
C VAL A 193 4.92 -4.79 8.88
N ALA A 194 3.63 -4.55 9.12
CA ALA A 194 2.67 -5.60 9.40
C ALA A 194 2.57 -6.62 8.24
N LEU A 195 2.51 -6.13 6.99
CA LEU A 195 2.51 -6.98 5.80
C LEU A 195 3.78 -7.83 5.71
N LEU A 196 4.95 -7.22 5.79
CA LEU A 196 6.24 -7.91 5.60
C LEU A 196 6.55 -8.91 6.70
N GLU A 197 6.29 -8.58 7.96
CA GLU A 197 6.39 -9.55 9.05
C GLU A 197 5.41 -10.70 8.87
N GLY A 198 4.18 -10.41 8.43
CA GLY A 198 3.15 -11.41 8.15
C GLY A 198 3.59 -12.40 7.06
N LEU A 199 4.26 -11.89 6.02
CA LEU A 199 4.84 -12.71 4.94
C LEU A 199 6.17 -13.39 5.32
N ARG A 200 6.67 -13.15 6.54
CA ARG A 200 7.88 -13.78 7.10
C ARG A 200 9.13 -13.53 6.25
N VAL A 201 9.34 -12.27 5.86
CA VAL A 201 10.64 -11.84 5.32
C VAL A 201 11.69 -11.87 6.42
N ASP A 202 12.97 -11.96 6.03
CA ASP A 202 14.07 -12.15 6.98
C ASP A 202 14.63 -10.81 7.50
N ALA A 203 14.54 -9.75 6.69
CA ALA A 203 14.85 -8.38 7.06
C ALA A 203 14.01 -7.41 6.23
N LEU A 204 13.70 -6.24 6.80
CA LEU A 204 12.98 -5.17 6.13
C LEU A 204 13.66 -3.82 6.34
N GLY A 205 13.35 -2.81 5.53
CA GLY A 205 13.97 -1.51 5.71
C GLY A 205 13.65 -0.49 4.63
N ILE A 206 14.52 0.50 4.51
CA ILE A 206 14.37 1.63 3.59
C ILE A 206 15.61 1.85 2.75
N ASN A 207 15.39 2.21 1.49
CA ASN A 207 16.44 2.59 0.57
C ASN A 207 15.97 3.70 -0.37
N CYS A 208 16.94 4.42 -0.95
CA CYS A 208 16.71 5.45 -1.96
C CYS A 208 15.78 6.60 -1.51
N GLY A 209 15.40 7.49 -2.42
CA GLY A 209 14.50 8.64 -2.21
C GLY A 209 15.08 9.79 -1.39
N MET A 210 15.81 9.48 -0.32
CA MET A 210 16.24 10.42 0.71
C MET A 210 17.71 10.22 1.10
N GLY A 211 18.31 11.27 1.62
CA GLY A 211 19.60 11.20 2.31
C GLY A 211 19.46 10.59 3.71
N PRO A 212 20.58 10.30 4.39
CA PRO A 212 20.58 9.59 5.67
C PRO A 212 19.90 10.39 6.80
N GLU A 213 19.98 11.73 6.79
CA GLU A 213 19.32 12.56 7.82
C GLU A 213 17.80 12.53 7.69
N GLN A 214 17.28 12.61 6.46
CA GLN A 214 15.84 12.60 6.18
C GLN A 214 15.20 11.24 6.45
N MET A 215 15.96 10.15 6.45
CA MET A 215 15.47 8.80 6.75
C MET A 215 15.25 8.52 8.24
N MET A 216 15.82 9.31 9.15
CA MET A 216 15.78 9.06 10.59
C MET A 216 14.36 8.96 11.18
N PRO A 217 13.40 9.86 10.85
CA PRO A 217 12.03 9.74 11.35
C PRO A 217 11.35 8.42 10.96
N ILE A 218 11.57 7.97 9.71
CA ILE A 218 11.00 6.73 9.19
C ILE A 218 11.67 5.52 9.86
N LEU A 219 12.98 5.57 10.09
CA LEU A 219 13.71 4.53 10.83
C LEU A 219 13.16 4.36 12.25
N HIS A 220 12.88 5.45 12.96
CA HIS A 220 12.28 5.39 14.30
C HIS A 220 10.91 4.69 14.28
N GLU A 221 10.08 5.02 13.30
CA GLU A 221 8.76 4.41 13.14
C GLU A 221 8.85 2.93 12.78
N ILE A 222 9.78 2.54 11.89
CA ILE A 222 10.02 1.13 11.57
C ILE A 222 10.41 0.35 12.83
N LEU A 223 11.35 0.87 13.61
CA LEU A 223 11.85 0.24 14.85
C LEU A 223 10.80 0.16 15.97
N GLU A 224 9.78 1.01 15.94
CA GLU A 224 8.64 0.92 16.86
C GLU A 224 7.82 -0.36 16.60
N TYR A 225 7.56 -0.65 15.32
CA TYR A 225 6.62 -1.70 14.93
C TYR A 225 7.27 -3.04 14.57
N THR A 226 8.52 -3.06 14.11
CA THR A 226 9.18 -4.28 13.62
C THR A 226 9.92 -5.04 14.71
N SER A 227 9.86 -6.37 14.62
CA SER A 227 10.65 -7.35 15.34
C SER A 227 11.82 -7.87 14.50
N LEU A 228 11.87 -7.49 13.22
CA LEU A 228 12.88 -7.95 12.27
C LEU A 228 14.11 -7.03 12.25
N PRO A 229 15.28 -7.57 11.88
CA PRO A 229 16.46 -6.76 11.53
C PRO A 229 16.14 -5.69 10.49
N VAL A 230 16.63 -4.46 10.73
CA VAL A 230 16.35 -3.30 9.87
C VAL A 230 17.50 -2.97 8.94
N ILE A 231 17.17 -2.78 7.66
CA ILE A 231 18.09 -2.37 6.58
C ILE A 231 17.96 -0.87 6.32
N VAL A 232 19.09 -0.16 6.14
CA VAL A 232 19.08 1.25 5.72
C VAL A 232 20.13 1.51 4.64
N LYS A 233 19.68 1.93 3.44
CA LYS A 233 20.54 2.26 2.28
C LYS A 233 20.17 3.65 1.69
N PRO A 234 20.61 4.76 2.30
CA PRO A 234 20.27 6.10 1.84
C PRO A 234 21.04 6.49 0.56
N ASN A 235 20.57 7.54 -0.11
CA ASN A 235 21.33 8.21 -1.15
C ASN A 235 22.46 9.06 -0.55
N ALA A 236 23.49 9.37 -1.34
CA ALA A 236 24.54 10.34 -0.97
C ALA A 236 24.04 11.80 -1.06
N GLY A 237 22.84 12.07 -0.52
CA GLY A 237 22.13 13.34 -0.69
C GLY A 237 21.09 13.30 -1.80
N LEU A 238 20.52 14.47 -2.10
CA LEU A 238 19.58 14.62 -3.21
C LEU A 238 20.35 14.77 -4.54
N PRO A 239 19.84 14.24 -5.65
CA PRO A 239 20.51 14.38 -6.95
C PRO A 239 20.59 15.86 -7.35
N LYS A 240 21.78 16.27 -7.79
CA LYS A 240 22.07 17.59 -8.37
C LYS A 240 22.69 17.40 -9.75
N GLN A 241 22.76 18.43 -10.58
CA GLN A 241 23.44 18.36 -11.87
C GLN A 241 24.47 19.48 -12.00
N ARG A 242 25.58 19.17 -12.68
CA ARG A 242 26.63 20.12 -13.04
C ARG A 242 27.17 19.72 -14.40
N ASP A 243 27.19 20.67 -15.34
CA ASP A 243 27.73 20.47 -16.69
C ASP A 243 27.10 19.29 -17.47
N GLY A 244 25.80 18.99 -17.24
CA GLY A 244 25.07 17.88 -17.86
C GLY A 244 25.23 16.51 -17.16
N GLU A 245 26.02 16.43 -16.09
CA GLU A 245 26.23 15.21 -15.30
C GLU A 245 25.51 15.28 -13.95
N THR A 246 24.79 14.21 -13.59
CA THR A 246 24.16 14.10 -12.26
C THR A 246 25.23 13.79 -11.22
N TYR A 247 25.33 14.61 -10.17
CA TYR A 247 26.23 14.42 -9.04
C TYR A 247 25.48 14.51 -7.71
N TYR A 248 26.16 14.04 -6.67
CA TYR A 248 25.67 13.99 -5.29
C TYR A 248 26.68 14.72 -4.41
N ASP A 249 26.20 15.51 -3.46
CA ASP A 249 27.03 16.47 -2.73
C ASP A 249 27.40 16.06 -1.31
N VAL A 250 26.94 14.89 -0.84
CA VAL A 250 27.37 14.34 0.44
C VAL A 250 28.68 13.61 0.24
N GLU A 251 29.74 14.11 0.88
CA GLU A 251 31.07 13.49 0.86
C GLU A 251 31.14 12.21 1.74
N PRO A 252 32.09 11.29 1.48
CA PRO A 252 32.25 10.03 2.22
C PRO A 252 32.26 10.16 3.74
N GLU A 253 33.00 11.11 4.29
CA GLU A 253 33.11 11.31 5.74
C GLU A 253 31.80 11.82 6.36
N GLN A 254 31.08 12.69 5.63
CA GLN A 254 29.78 13.20 6.09
C GLN A 254 28.75 12.07 6.06
N PHE A 255 28.72 11.27 5.00
CA PHE A 255 27.86 10.10 4.90
C PHE A 255 28.11 9.12 6.06
N ALA A 256 29.38 8.78 6.30
CA ALA A 256 29.78 7.85 7.35
C ALA A 256 29.34 8.31 8.76
N LYS A 257 29.47 9.61 9.05
CA LYS A 257 29.03 10.19 10.33
C LYS A 257 27.53 10.05 10.56
N THR A 258 26.71 10.23 9.52
CA THR A 258 25.26 10.06 9.66
C THR A 258 24.86 8.59 9.75
N MET A 259 25.59 7.71 9.06
CA MET A 259 25.37 6.26 9.16
C MET A 259 25.70 5.70 10.55
N GLU A 260 26.68 6.25 11.28
CA GLU A 260 26.93 5.91 12.69
C GLU A 260 25.68 6.13 13.55
N MET A 261 25.02 7.29 13.39
CA MET A 261 23.77 7.58 14.12
C MET A 261 22.63 6.62 13.75
N ILE A 262 22.56 6.18 12.49
CA ILE A 262 21.59 5.19 12.01
C ILE A 262 21.81 3.82 12.68
N VAL A 263 23.07 3.38 12.80
CA VAL A 263 23.44 2.16 13.53
C VAL A 263 23.10 2.28 15.00
N GLU A 264 23.50 3.38 15.65
CA GLU A 264 23.18 3.66 17.05
C GLU A 264 21.68 3.68 17.29
N THR A 265 20.88 4.11 16.31
CA THR A 265 19.42 4.11 16.40
C THR A 265 18.86 2.69 16.40
N GLY A 266 19.34 1.81 15.52
CA GLY A 266 18.99 0.38 15.54
C GLY A 266 19.11 -0.35 14.20
N ALA A 267 19.68 0.26 13.16
CA ALA A 267 19.90 -0.44 11.90
C ALA A 267 20.92 -1.59 12.09
N CYS A 268 20.60 -2.76 11.52
CA CYS A 268 21.42 -3.97 11.64
C CYS A 268 22.17 -4.29 10.34
N VAL A 269 21.69 -3.76 9.22
CA VAL A 269 22.31 -3.89 7.91
C VAL A 269 22.35 -2.52 7.26
N ILE A 270 23.52 -2.03 6.90
CA ILE A 270 23.67 -0.67 6.36
C ILE A 270 24.44 -0.69 5.03
N GLY A 271 24.12 0.25 4.15
CA GLY A 271 24.80 0.40 2.86
C GLY A 271 24.50 1.75 2.24
N GLY A 272 24.67 1.83 0.92
CA GLY A 272 24.34 3.02 0.16
C GLY A 272 23.47 2.72 -1.06
N CYS A 273 22.74 3.72 -1.54
CA CYS A 273 21.99 3.65 -2.79
C CYS A 273 22.58 4.67 -3.80
N CYS A 274 21.74 5.48 -4.46
CA CYS A 274 22.20 6.39 -5.51
C CYS A 274 23.21 7.41 -4.99
N GLY A 275 24.27 7.64 -5.77
CA GLY A 275 25.37 8.56 -5.45
C GLY A 275 26.46 8.00 -4.54
N THR A 276 26.22 6.90 -3.84
CA THR A 276 27.24 6.29 -2.97
C THR A 276 28.28 5.52 -3.80
N THR A 277 29.55 5.70 -3.45
CA THR A 277 30.72 5.10 -4.14
C THR A 277 31.49 4.15 -3.22
N PRO A 278 32.49 3.39 -3.71
CA PRO A 278 33.34 2.58 -2.85
C PRO A 278 34.05 3.38 -1.75
N ASP A 279 34.32 4.67 -1.96
CA ASP A 279 34.92 5.53 -0.93
C ASP A 279 33.92 5.84 0.20
N HIS A 280 32.64 6.05 -0.14
CA HIS A 280 31.58 6.20 0.85
C HIS A 280 31.42 4.94 1.70
N ILE A 281 31.39 3.77 1.05
CA ILE A 281 31.28 2.49 1.73
C ILE A 281 32.48 2.24 2.64
N ARG A 282 33.70 2.55 2.17
CA ARG A 282 34.92 2.41 2.98
C ARG A 282 34.89 3.32 4.21
N ALA A 283 34.49 4.59 4.04
CA ALA A 283 34.37 5.54 5.14
C ALA A 283 33.31 5.08 6.17
N MET A 284 32.14 4.64 5.68
CA MET A 284 31.07 4.12 6.52
C MET A 284 31.53 2.91 7.35
N ILE A 285 32.18 1.94 6.71
CA ILE A 285 32.68 0.73 7.39
C ILE A 285 33.77 1.08 8.40
N ALA A 286 34.71 1.96 8.04
CA ALA A 286 35.76 2.41 8.95
C ALA A 286 35.19 3.06 10.22
N GLN A 287 34.08 3.80 10.08
CA GLN A 287 33.38 4.44 11.19
C GLN A 287 32.53 3.44 12.01
N CYS A 288 31.86 2.49 11.36
CA CYS A 288 30.79 1.70 11.99
C CYS A 288 31.16 0.27 12.41
N LYS A 289 32.22 -0.33 11.85
CA LYS A 289 32.51 -1.78 12.02
C LYS A 289 32.67 -2.26 13.47
N ASP A 290 33.11 -1.38 14.37
CA ASP A 290 33.37 -1.70 15.77
C ASP A 290 32.18 -1.30 16.68
N LEU A 291 31.08 -0.80 16.10
CA LEU A 291 29.87 -0.45 16.83
C LEU A 291 29.09 -1.71 17.23
N LEU A 292 28.47 -1.64 18.40
CA LEU A 292 27.57 -2.68 18.87
C LEU A 292 26.18 -2.46 18.27
N ILE A 293 25.61 -3.49 17.66
CA ILE A 293 24.23 -3.43 17.20
C ILE A 293 23.25 -3.53 18.36
N LYS A 294 22.09 -2.89 18.19
CA LYS A 294 20.92 -3.16 19.03
C LYS A 294 20.19 -4.38 18.47
N THR A 295 20.10 -5.45 19.26
CA THR A 295 19.37 -6.65 18.85
C THR A 295 17.89 -6.32 18.64
N PRO A 296 17.26 -6.74 17.52
CA PRO A 296 15.83 -6.56 17.30
C PRO A 296 15.00 -7.16 18.44
N GLU A 297 14.10 -6.35 19.00
CA GLU A 297 13.19 -6.78 20.07
C GLU A 297 11.87 -7.25 19.50
N LYS A 298 11.35 -8.36 20.05
CA LYS A 298 10.04 -8.88 19.66
C LYS A 298 8.93 -7.91 20.06
N LYS A 299 8.19 -7.40 19.06
CA LYS A 299 7.05 -6.49 19.28
C LYS A 299 5.78 -7.29 19.54
N VAL A 300 4.84 -6.68 20.26
CA VAL A 300 3.58 -7.33 20.71
C VAL A 300 2.33 -6.65 20.15
N HIS A 301 2.50 -5.74 19.19
CA HIS A 301 1.39 -5.03 18.57
C HIS A 301 0.61 -5.97 17.65
N THR A 302 -0.70 -6.10 17.90
CA THR A 302 -1.63 -6.73 16.95
C THR A 302 -2.06 -5.67 15.95
N ILE A 303 -1.63 -5.84 14.69
CA ILE A 303 -1.88 -4.89 13.61
C ILE A 303 -2.53 -5.63 12.45
N VAL A 304 -3.64 -5.07 11.98
CA VAL A 304 -4.32 -5.41 10.73
C VAL A 304 -4.07 -4.25 9.77
N SER A 305 -3.79 -4.49 8.49
CA SER A 305 -3.48 -3.42 7.54
C SER A 305 -4.12 -3.62 6.18
N SER A 306 -4.41 -2.51 5.51
CA SER A 306 -4.76 -2.43 4.09
C SER A 306 -3.60 -1.79 3.30
N TYR A 307 -3.87 -1.40 2.05
CA TYR A 307 -2.95 -0.62 1.23
C TYR A 307 -2.66 0.78 1.78
N GLY A 308 -3.54 1.33 2.64
CA GLY A 308 -3.49 2.75 3.00
C GLY A 308 -3.52 3.03 4.50
N GLN A 309 -3.86 2.04 5.32
CA GLN A 309 -4.08 2.23 6.76
C GLN A 309 -3.79 0.96 7.56
N ALA A 310 -3.09 1.16 8.68
CA ALA A 310 -2.95 0.17 9.74
C ALA A 310 -3.93 0.42 10.89
N VAL A 311 -4.52 -0.65 11.42
CA VAL A 311 -5.37 -0.63 12.62
C VAL A 311 -4.73 -1.49 13.70
N MET A 312 -4.29 -0.84 14.76
CA MET A 312 -3.76 -1.50 15.95
C MET A 312 -4.87 -1.82 16.95
N LEU A 313 -4.86 -3.06 17.46
CA LEU A 313 -5.77 -3.54 18.50
C LEU A 313 -5.12 -3.51 19.89
N GLY A 314 -5.97 -3.42 20.91
CA GLY A 314 -5.59 -3.61 22.31
C GLY A 314 -5.47 -2.34 23.14
N ARG A 315 -5.34 -1.17 22.50
CA ARG A 315 -5.57 0.13 23.14
C ARG A 315 -6.94 0.65 22.75
N GLY A 316 -7.85 0.69 23.72
CA GLY A 316 -9.27 0.93 23.44
C GLY A 316 -9.92 -0.20 22.66
N SER A 317 -11.15 0.02 22.21
CA SER A 317 -11.88 -0.91 21.34
C SER A 317 -11.87 -0.37 19.91
N ARG A 318 -11.87 -1.25 18.91
CA ARG A 318 -12.07 -0.90 17.50
C ARG A 318 -13.43 -1.39 17.01
N ILE A 319 -13.93 -0.78 15.95
CA ILE A 319 -15.22 -1.12 15.34
C ILE A 319 -14.96 -1.93 14.08
N ILE A 320 -15.50 -3.16 14.04
CA ILE A 320 -15.56 -3.99 12.84
C ILE A 320 -17.00 -3.92 12.31
N GLY A 321 -17.18 -3.42 11.09
CA GLY A 321 -18.50 -3.23 10.49
C GLY A 321 -19.10 -4.53 9.97
N GLU A 322 -20.27 -4.95 10.49
CA GLU A 322 -20.94 -6.24 10.21
C GLU A 322 -21.88 -6.26 8.97
N ARG A 323 -21.95 -5.18 8.19
CA ARG A 323 -23.02 -5.01 7.18
C ARG A 323 -22.80 -5.79 5.89
N ILE A 324 -21.57 -6.07 5.49
CA ILE A 324 -21.23 -6.87 4.29
C ILE A 324 -21.36 -8.36 4.65
N ASN A 325 -22.60 -8.80 4.83
CA ASN A 325 -22.92 -10.16 5.25
C ASN A 325 -24.36 -10.51 4.82
N PRO A 326 -24.58 -11.58 4.02
CA PRO A 326 -25.90 -11.97 3.52
C PRO A 326 -26.85 -12.52 4.59
N THR A 327 -26.35 -12.92 5.77
CA THR A 327 -27.13 -13.60 6.80
C THR A 327 -28.30 -12.73 7.28
N GLY A 328 -29.53 -13.25 7.11
CA GLY A 328 -30.76 -12.53 7.47
C GLY A 328 -31.11 -11.31 6.61
N LYS A 329 -30.30 -10.94 5.61
CA LYS A 329 -30.48 -9.72 4.80
C LYS A 329 -30.93 -10.03 3.38
N LYS A 330 -32.25 -10.00 3.13
CA LYS A 330 -32.85 -10.32 1.81
C LYS A 330 -32.26 -9.49 0.66
N LYS A 331 -32.07 -8.18 0.86
CA LYS A 331 -31.50 -7.29 -0.18
C LYS A 331 -30.06 -7.66 -0.53
N PHE A 332 -29.22 -7.88 0.48
CA PHE A 332 -27.82 -8.28 0.27
C PHE A 332 -27.70 -9.64 -0.41
N LYS A 333 -28.53 -10.62 -0.02
CA LYS A 333 -28.61 -11.91 -0.73
C LYS A 333 -28.97 -11.76 -2.20
N GLN A 334 -29.89 -10.84 -2.51
CA GLN A 334 -30.30 -10.59 -3.89
C GLN A 334 -29.17 -9.89 -4.67
N ALA A 335 -28.49 -8.92 -4.06
CA ALA A 335 -27.34 -8.25 -4.68
C ALA A 335 -26.22 -9.22 -5.07
N LEU A 336 -25.87 -10.17 -4.18
CA LEU A 336 -24.90 -11.23 -4.51
C LEU A 336 -25.34 -12.11 -5.69
N LYS A 337 -26.64 -12.43 -5.78
CA LYS A 337 -27.18 -13.27 -6.87
C LYS A 337 -27.23 -12.52 -8.21
N ASP A 338 -27.51 -11.22 -8.15
CA ASP A 338 -27.63 -10.36 -9.33
C ASP A 338 -26.28 -9.76 -9.76
N HIS A 339 -25.19 -10.09 -9.05
CA HIS A 339 -23.86 -9.49 -9.22
C HIS A 339 -23.88 -7.94 -9.11
N ASP A 340 -24.72 -7.40 -8.22
CA ASP A 340 -24.76 -5.98 -7.87
C ASP A 340 -23.65 -5.65 -6.87
N LEU A 341 -22.42 -5.52 -7.39
CA LEU A 341 -21.24 -5.18 -6.60
C LEU A 341 -21.34 -3.76 -6.02
N ASP A 342 -21.97 -2.82 -6.73
CA ASP A 342 -22.09 -1.44 -6.26
C ASP A 342 -22.87 -1.34 -4.94
N TYR A 343 -23.91 -2.16 -4.77
CA TYR A 343 -24.60 -2.26 -3.49
C TYR A 343 -23.66 -2.70 -2.36
N ILE A 344 -22.73 -3.63 -2.63
CA ILE A 344 -21.74 -4.11 -1.66
C ILE A 344 -20.72 -3.01 -1.34
N LEU A 345 -20.19 -2.33 -2.36
CA LEU A 345 -19.25 -1.22 -2.19
C LEU A 345 -19.86 -0.06 -1.40
N LYS A 346 -21.13 0.27 -1.66
CA LYS A 346 -21.88 1.26 -0.88
C LYS A 346 -22.02 0.88 0.59
N GLU A 347 -22.28 -0.39 0.91
CA GLU A 347 -22.30 -0.83 2.31
C GLU A 347 -20.92 -0.69 2.96
N GLY A 348 -19.83 -0.96 2.23
CA GLY A 348 -18.45 -0.70 2.69
C GLY A 348 -18.20 0.77 3.01
N ILE A 349 -18.47 1.66 2.05
CA ILE A 349 -18.26 3.11 2.21
C ILE A 349 -19.16 3.67 3.32
N MET A 350 -20.43 3.27 3.37
CA MET A 350 -21.36 3.73 4.41
C MET A 350 -20.89 3.31 5.81
N GLN A 351 -20.29 2.13 5.96
CA GLN A 351 -19.72 1.72 7.24
C GLN A 351 -18.48 2.52 7.61
N GLN A 352 -17.60 2.81 6.65
CA GLN A 352 -16.45 3.70 6.85
C GLN A 352 -16.91 5.09 7.32
N ASP A 353 -17.88 5.69 6.62
CA ASP A 353 -18.43 7.01 6.95
C ASP A 353 -19.08 7.04 8.35
N ASN A 354 -19.61 5.89 8.80
CA ASN A 354 -20.18 5.74 10.14
C ASN A 354 -19.15 5.34 11.22
N GLY A 355 -17.85 5.35 10.90
CA GLY A 355 -16.77 5.15 11.88
C GLY A 355 -16.30 3.71 12.07
N ALA A 356 -16.56 2.81 11.11
CA ALA A 356 -15.88 1.51 11.07
C ALA A 356 -14.37 1.69 10.94
N HIS A 357 -13.60 0.84 11.63
CA HIS A 357 -12.15 0.78 11.52
C HIS A 357 -11.70 -0.40 10.66
N ILE A 358 -12.47 -1.49 10.67
CA ILE A 358 -12.28 -2.71 9.87
C ILE A 358 -13.64 -3.06 9.27
N LEU A 359 -13.68 -3.67 8.09
CA LEU A 359 -14.91 -4.18 7.50
C LEU A 359 -14.92 -5.71 7.52
N ASP A 360 -15.95 -6.29 8.12
CA ASP A 360 -16.25 -7.72 8.00
C ASP A 360 -16.81 -8.00 6.61
N VAL A 361 -16.26 -8.98 5.89
CA VAL A 361 -16.65 -9.33 4.52
C VAL A 361 -17.01 -10.80 4.46
N ASN A 362 -18.31 -11.09 4.51
CA ASN A 362 -18.87 -12.41 4.29
C ASN A 362 -19.73 -12.39 3.02
N VAL A 363 -19.43 -13.27 2.07
CA VAL A 363 -20.21 -13.45 0.82
C VAL A 363 -20.85 -14.84 0.73
N GLY A 364 -20.80 -15.62 1.82
CA GLY A 364 -21.25 -17.00 1.85
C GLY A 364 -22.74 -17.15 1.54
N LEU A 365 -23.05 -17.78 0.41
CA LEU A 365 -24.41 -18.09 -0.02
C LEU A 365 -24.42 -19.42 -0.79
N PRO A 366 -25.30 -20.39 -0.46
CA PRO A 366 -25.27 -21.73 -1.08
C PRO A 366 -25.43 -21.77 -2.60
N ASP A 367 -26.00 -20.73 -3.21
CA ASP A 367 -26.36 -20.69 -4.64
C ASP A 367 -25.33 -19.93 -5.50
N ILE A 368 -24.17 -19.54 -4.94
CA ILE A 368 -23.12 -18.79 -5.68
C ILE A 368 -21.76 -19.47 -5.56
N ASP A 369 -20.86 -19.14 -6.48
CA ASP A 369 -19.44 -19.49 -6.36
C ASP A 369 -18.77 -18.54 -5.35
N GLU A 370 -18.66 -18.99 -4.10
CA GLU A 370 -18.07 -18.20 -3.01
C GLU A 370 -16.61 -17.84 -3.29
N VAL A 371 -15.82 -18.72 -3.93
CA VAL A 371 -14.41 -18.47 -4.23
C VAL A 371 -14.26 -17.31 -5.21
N SER A 372 -15.01 -17.35 -6.32
CA SER A 372 -14.99 -16.28 -7.32
C SER A 372 -15.55 -14.97 -6.76
N MET A 373 -16.69 -15.03 -6.08
CA MET A 373 -17.34 -13.85 -5.51
C MET A 373 -16.48 -13.18 -4.43
N MET A 374 -15.84 -13.95 -3.56
CA MET A 374 -14.96 -13.42 -2.51
C MET A 374 -13.76 -12.70 -3.12
N LYS A 375 -13.14 -13.29 -4.16
CA LYS A 375 -12.03 -12.67 -4.88
C LYS A 375 -12.43 -11.32 -5.50
N GLU A 376 -13.59 -11.29 -6.17
CA GLU A 376 -14.12 -10.09 -6.82
C GLU A 376 -14.46 -9.00 -5.79
N VAL A 377 -15.24 -9.35 -4.75
CA VAL A 377 -15.66 -8.41 -3.71
C VAL A 377 -14.46 -7.84 -2.94
N ILE A 378 -13.45 -8.64 -2.62
CA ILE A 378 -12.23 -8.12 -1.96
C ILE A 378 -11.48 -7.16 -2.88
N THR A 379 -11.32 -7.51 -4.16
CA THR A 379 -10.62 -6.68 -5.14
C THR A 379 -11.31 -5.32 -5.31
N GLU A 380 -12.64 -5.32 -5.39
CA GLU A 380 -13.41 -4.08 -5.54
C GLU A 380 -13.54 -3.30 -4.23
N LEU A 381 -13.63 -3.94 -3.06
CA LEU A 381 -13.64 -3.22 -1.79
C LEU A 381 -12.31 -2.50 -1.54
N GLN A 382 -11.18 -3.17 -1.76
CA GLN A 382 -9.87 -2.53 -1.58
C GLN A 382 -9.61 -1.42 -2.60
N SER A 383 -10.42 -1.28 -3.64
CA SER A 383 -10.35 -0.11 -4.51
C SER A 383 -11.01 1.08 -3.78
N VAL A 384 -12.27 0.96 -3.35
CA VAL A 384 -13.06 2.09 -2.80
C VAL A 384 -12.71 2.50 -1.37
N THR A 385 -12.13 1.61 -0.56
CA THR A 385 -11.89 1.87 0.87
C THR A 385 -10.46 1.54 1.29
N SER A 386 -9.88 2.42 2.12
CA SER A 386 -8.58 2.19 2.77
C SER A 386 -8.71 1.45 4.10
N LEU A 387 -9.90 1.03 4.53
CA LEU A 387 -10.05 0.26 5.77
C LEU A 387 -9.51 -1.18 5.59
N PRO A 388 -8.84 -1.75 6.61
CA PRO A 388 -8.55 -3.18 6.61
C PRO A 388 -9.81 -4.03 6.52
N LEU A 389 -9.68 -5.21 5.91
CA LEU A 389 -10.78 -6.16 5.74
C LEU A 389 -10.58 -7.36 6.67
N GLN A 390 -11.69 -7.81 7.25
CA GLN A 390 -11.83 -9.10 7.90
C GLN A 390 -12.48 -10.06 6.90
N ILE A 391 -11.70 -11.02 6.42
CA ILE A 391 -12.15 -12.06 5.48
C ILE A 391 -12.95 -13.08 6.29
N ASP A 392 -14.27 -13.11 6.11
CA ASP A 392 -15.19 -13.99 6.83
C ASP A 392 -15.71 -15.11 5.92
N THR A 393 -15.14 -16.30 6.09
CA THR A 393 -15.52 -17.51 5.36
C THR A 393 -15.09 -18.78 6.10
N VAL A 394 -15.85 -19.85 5.87
CA VAL A 394 -15.49 -21.22 6.29
C VAL A 394 -14.94 -22.06 5.14
N ASP A 395 -14.96 -21.54 3.91
CA ASP A 395 -14.38 -22.19 2.74
C ASP A 395 -12.88 -21.87 2.67
N ILE A 396 -12.06 -22.90 2.84
CA ILE A 396 -10.59 -22.80 2.85
C ILE A 396 -10.04 -22.31 1.51
N GLN A 397 -10.67 -22.67 0.39
CA GLN A 397 -10.25 -22.20 -0.94
C GLN A 397 -10.57 -20.73 -1.13
N ALA A 398 -11.77 -20.29 -0.72
CA ALA A 398 -12.14 -18.87 -0.77
C ALA A 398 -11.20 -18.04 0.12
N MET A 399 -10.88 -18.54 1.32
CA MET A 399 -9.93 -17.92 2.25
C MET A 399 -8.53 -17.80 1.64
N GLU A 400 -7.97 -18.88 1.08
CA GLU A 400 -6.64 -18.84 0.46
C GLU A 400 -6.57 -17.85 -0.70
N GLN A 401 -7.56 -17.88 -1.61
CA GLN A 401 -7.57 -16.98 -2.76
C GLN A 401 -7.70 -15.51 -2.32
N ALA A 402 -8.59 -15.23 -1.38
CA ALA A 402 -8.76 -13.93 -0.77
C ALA A 402 -7.46 -13.41 -0.13
N MET A 403 -6.81 -14.23 0.70
CA MET A 403 -5.58 -13.87 1.38
C MET A 403 -4.42 -13.64 0.40
N ARG A 404 -4.36 -14.39 -0.70
CA ARG A 404 -3.33 -14.23 -1.74
C ARG A 404 -3.40 -12.85 -2.38
N ILE A 405 -4.59 -12.40 -2.76
CA ILE A 405 -4.78 -11.13 -3.48
C ILE A 405 -5.02 -9.91 -2.56
N TYR A 406 -5.14 -10.12 -1.24
CA TYR A 406 -5.39 -9.01 -0.33
C TYR A 406 -4.18 -8.06 -0.22
N ASN A 407 -4.36 -6.77 -0.50
CA ASN A 407 -3.30 -5.76 -0.35
C ASN A 407 -3.17 -5.28 1.12
N GLY A 408 -2.34 -5.98 1.90
CA GLY A 408 -2.11 -5.70 3.32
C GLY A 408 -2.06 -6.98 4.16
N LYS A 409 -2.15 -6.84 5.48
CA LYS A 409 -2.29 -7.96 6.42
C LYS A 409 -3.75 -8.10 6.88
N PRO A 410 -4.50 -9.11 6.40
CA PRO A 410 -5.93 -9.20 6.67
C PRO A 410 -6.20 -9.66 8.11
N MET A 411 -7.43 -9.42 8.57
CA MET A 411 -8.00 -10.21 9.66
C MET A 411 -8.72 -11.42 9.05
N VAL A 412 -8.61 -12.60 9.66
CA VAL A 412 -9.21 -13.83 9.16
C VAL A 412 -10.25 -14.34 10.16
N ASN A 413 -11.50 -14.41 9.72
CA ASN A 413 -12.63 -14.93 10.49
C ASN A 413 -13.10 -16.25 9.83
N SER A 414 -12.80 -17.42 10.38
CA SER A 414 -12.08 -17.68 11.63
C SER A 414 -11.46 -19.07 11.66
N VAL A 415 -10.73 -19.35 12.74
CA VAL A 415 -10.36 -20.70 13.16
C VAL A 415 -11.15 -21.07 14.41
N SER A 416 -11.58 -22.32 14.52
CA SER A 416 -12.17 -22.86 15.76
C SER A 416 -11.13 -23.66 16.56
N GLY A 417 -11.43 -23.96 17.82
CA GLY A 417 -10.65 -24.87 18.65
C GLY A 417 -10.66 -26.33 18.19
N LYS A 418 -11.38 -26.68 17.10
CA LYS A 418 -11.33 -28.01 16.48
C LYS A 418 -9.98 -28.23 15.80
N GLN A 419 -9.38 -29.41 15.99
CA GLN A 419 -8.06 -29.69 15.40
C GLN A 419 -8.07 -29.58 13.88
N GLU A 420 -9.09 -30.12 13.20
CA GLU A 420 -9.23 -30.04 11.74
C GLU A 420 -9.27 -28.59 11.22
N SER A 421 -9.93 -27.69 11.97
CA SER A 421 -10.00 -26.27 11.62
C SER A 421 -8.65 -25.58 11.76
N MET A 422 -7.92 -25.86 12.84
CA MET A 422 -6.57 -25.34 13.07
C MET A 422 -5.57 -25.83 12.03
N ASP A 423 -5.61 -27.13 11.70
CA ASP A 423 -4.73 -27.76 10.72
C ASP A 423 -4.97 -27.22 9.29
N ALA A 424 -6.20 -26.76 9.00
CA ALA A 424 -6.54 -26.16 7.70
C ALA A 424 -6.19 -24.67 7.62
N VAL A 425 -6.45 -23.88 8.68
CA VAL A 425 -6.32 -22.41 8.65
C VAL A 425 -4.90 -21.93 8.97
N PHE A 426 -4.21 -22.52 9.96
CA PHE A 426 -2.90 -22.02 10.36
C PHE A 426 -1.81 -22.08 9.28
N PRO A 427 -1.77 -23.07 8.37
CA PRO A 427 -0.87 -23.03 7.21
C PRO A 427 -1.09 -21.80 6.33
N LEU A 428 -2.34 -21.37 6.13
CA LEU A 428 -2.65 -20.17 5.36
C LEU A 428 -2.15 -18.90 6.06
N ILE A 429 -2.38 -18.79 7.37
CA ILE A 429 -1.84 -17.67 8.17
C ILE A 429 -0.30 -17.67 8.16
N GLN A 430 0.33 -18.85 8.21
CA GLN A 430 1.78 -18.96 8.12
C GLN A 430 2.31 -18.46 6.76
N LYS A 431 1.60 -18.75 5.67
CA LYS A 431 1.99 -18.45 4.30
C LYS A 431 1.73 -16.99 3.89
N TYR A 432 0.54 -16.48 4.18
CA TYR A 432 0.08 -15.16 3.71
C TYR A 432 0.11 -14.09 4.80
N GLY A 433 0.41 -14.47 6.04
CA GLY A 433 0.23 -13.63 7.21
C GLY A 433 -1.25 -13.50 7.60
N GLY A 434 -1.53 -12.64 8.58
CA GLY A 434 -2.88 -12.31 9.00
C GLY A 434 -3.02 -12.26 10.52
N VAL A 435 -4.08 -11.61 10.98
CA VAL A 435 -4.54 -11.69 12.37
C VAL A 435 -5.74 -12.63 12.41
N VAL A 436 -5.60 -13.82 12.98
CA VAL A 436 -6.65 -14.83 12.94
C VAL A 436 -7.53 -14.79 14.18
N ILE A 437 -8.85 -14.84 13.95
CA ILE A 437 -9.86 -14.93 15.00
C ILE A 437 -10.01 -16.39 15.43
N GLY A 438 -9.69 -16.69 16.69
CA GLY A 438 -9.91 -17.98 17.33
C GLY A 438 -11.24 -18.03 18.06
N LEU A 439 -12.19 -18.82 17.56
CA LEU A 439 -13.48 -19.07 18.21
C LEU A 439 -13.31 -20.11 19.33
N THR A 440 -13.82 -19.80 20.52
CA THR A 440 -13.83 -20.72 21.68
C THR A 440 -14.90 -21.82 21.56
N LEU A 441 -14.84 -22.56 20.45
CA LEU A 441 -15.67 -23.69 20.07
C LEU A 441 -14.74 -24.84 19.67
N ASP A 442 -14.95 -26.04 20.20
CA ASP A 442 -14.15 -27.21 19.84
C ASP A 442 -15.03 -28.36 19.32
N GLU A 443 -14.52 -29.60 19.40
CA GLU A 443 -15.23 -30.80 18.97
C GLU A 443 -16.53 -31.04 19.76
N ASP A 444 -16.58 -30.64 21.03
CA ASP A 444 -17.72 -30.84 21.93
C ASP A 444 -18.71 -29.65 21.90
N GLY A 445 -18.39 -28.60 21.16
CA GLY A 445 -19.24 -27.42 21.02
C GLY A 445 -18.73 -26.22 21.80
N ILE A 446 -19.65 -25.32 22.16
CA ILE A 446 -19.33 -24.08 22.90
C ILE A 446 -19.42 -24.39 24.39
N PRO A 447 -18.36 -24.18 25.18
CA PRO A 447 -18.44 -24.40 26.62
C PRO A 447 -19.44 -23.46 27.29
N GLU A 448 -20.21 -24.01 28.23
CA GLU A 448 -21.19 -23.29 29.07
C GLU A 448 -20.52 -22.41 30.15
N THR A 449 -19.21 -22.56 30.37
CA THR A 449 -18.47 -21.86 31.43
C THR A 449 -17.36 -20.98 30.87
N ALA A 450 -17.00 -19.92 31.61
CA ALA A 450 -15.87 -19.07 31.26
C ALA A 450 -14.55 -19.86 31.28
N ASP A 451 -14.36 -20.75 32.26
CA ASP A 451 -13.20 -21.66 32.34
C ASP A 451 -13.04 -22.50 31.08
N GLY A 452 -14.12 -23.11 30.60
CA GLY A 452 -14.07 -23.92 29.37
C GLY A 452 -13.67 -23.10 28.15
N ARG A 453 -14.21 -21.88 28.00
CA ARG A 453 -13.87 -20.98 26.90
C ARG A 453 -12.40 -20.55 26.95
N VAL A 454 -11.88 -20.23 28.14
CA VAL A 454 -10.47 -19.91 28.36
C VAL A 454 -9.57 -21.11 28.03
N ALA A 455 -9.96 -22.34 28.40
CA ALA A 455 -9.19 -23.55 28.08
C ALA A 455 -9.10 -23.79 26.56
N ILE A 456 -10.17 -23.53 25.80
CA ILE A 456 -10.12 -23.60 24.33
C ILE A 456 -9.22 -22.49 23.76
N ALA A 457 -9.29 -21.27 24.29
CA ALA A 457 -8.39 -20.20 23.87
C ALA A 457 -6.90 -20.57 24.08
N GLU A 458 -6.56 -21.19 25.21
CA GLU A 458 -5.21 -21.73 25.47
C GLU A 458 -4.82 -22.83 24.49
N LYS A 459 -5.76 -23.73 24.13
CA LYS A 459 -5.55 -24.76 23.09
C LYS A 459 -5.17 -24.09 21.76
N ILE A 460 -5.95 -23.11 21.31
CA ILE A 460 -5.72 -22.38 20.05
C ILE A 460 -4.35 -21.69 20.05
N ILE A 461 -4.01 -20.96 21.13
CA ILE A 461 -2.73 -20.25 21.24
C ILE A 461 -1.54 -21.21 21.16
N ARG A 462 -1.61 -22.32 21.89
CA ARG A 462 -0.56 -23.34 21.90
C ARG A 462 -0.40 -24.02 20.56
N GLU A 463 -1.51 -24.24 19.85
CA GLU A 463 -1.49 -24.86 18.54
C GLU A 463 -0.92 -23.92 17.48
N ALA A 464 -1.37 -22.67 17.45
CA ALA A 464 -0.85 -21.61 16.58
C ALA A 464 0.67 -21.44 16.71
N ALA A 465 1.21 -21.53 17.94
CA ALA A 465 2.64 -21.44 18.20
C ALA A 465 3.46 -22.53 17.47
N LYS A 466 2.91 -23.71 17.21
CA LYS A 466 3.58 -24.77 16.43
C LYS A 466 3.82 -24.38 14.97
N TYR A 467 2.98 -23.49 14.43
CA TYR A 467 3.10 -22.92 13.09
C TYR A 467 3.93 -21.63 13.08
N GLY A 468 4.50 -21.24 14.23
CA GLY A 468 5.22 -19.97 14.39
C GLY A 468 4.30 -18.76 14.30
N ILE A 469 3.02 -18.90 14.68
CA ILE A 469 2.06 -17.80 14.79
C ILE A 469 2.09 -17.30 16.24
N ASP A 470 2.42 -16.03 16.41
CA ASP A 470 2.56 -15.41 17.72
C ASP A 470 1.22 -14.93 18.28
N LYS A 471 1.17 -14.74 19.60
CA LYS A 471 0.00 -14.15 20.29
C LYS A 471 -0.45 -12.81 19.69
N LYS A 472 0.48 -12.03 19.13
CA LYS A 472 0.16 -10.73 18.49
C LYS A 472 -0.66 -10.90 17.20
N ASP A 473 -0.65 -12.09 16.61
CA ASP A 473 -1.40 -12.42 15.39
C ASP A 473 -2.66 -13.25 15.70
N LEU A 474 -3.03 -13.35 16.98
CA LEU A 474 -4.23 -14.03 17.45
C LEU A 474 -5.17 -13.03 18.13
N VAL A 475 -6.46 -13.15 17.81
CA VAL A 475 -7.54 -12.47 18.52
C VAL A 475 -8.59 -13.52 18.87
N ILE A 476 -9.11 -13.52 20.08
CA ILE A 476 -10.02 -14.58 20.54
C ILE A 476 -11.45 -14.07 20.62
N ASP A 477 -12.37 -14.81 20.00
CA ASP A 477 -13.81 -14.64 20.17
C ASP A 477 -14.34 -15.66 21.18
N VAL A 478 -14.80 -15.15 22.32
CA VAL A 478 -15.37 -15.97 23.40
C VAL A 478 -16.83 -16.34 23.18
N LEU A 479 -17.42 -15.98 22.04
CA LEU A 479 -18.77 -16.28 21.57
C LEU A 479 -19.90 -15.71 22.45
N ALA A 480 -20.54 -14.63 21.98
CA ALA A 480 -21.72 -14.07 22.62
C ALA A 480 -22.95 -14.96 22.36
N MET A 481 -23.49 -15.56 23.42
CA MET A 481 -24.72 -16.37 23.36
C MET A 481 -25.95 -15.49 23.55
N THR A 482 -27.05 -15.84 22.89
CA THR A 482 -28.30 -15.10 22.97
C THR A 482 -28.95 -15.22 24.35
N VAL A 483 -29.17 -14.09 25.04
CA VAL A 483 -29.67 -14.08 26.44
C VAL A 483 -31.08 -14.63 26.58
N SER A 484 -31.89 -14.59 25.51
CA SER A 484 -33.25 -15.13 25.53
C SER A 484 -33.30 -16.65 25.64
N SER A 485 -32.27 -17.36 25.17
CA SER A 485 -32.11 -18.81 25.31
C SER A 485 -31.12 -19.19 26.41
N GLU A 486 -30.11 -18.35 26.68
CA GLU A 486 -29.04 -18.59 27.65
C GLU A 486 -28.99 -17.47 28.70
N PRO A 487 -29.76 -17.55 29.80
CA PRO A 487 -29.93 -16.44 30.75
C PRO A 487 -28.62 -15.94 31.39
N GLU A 488 -27.66 -16.84 31.62
CA GLU A 488 -26.35 -16.50 32.19
C GLU A 488 -25.29 -16.16 31.11
N GLY A 489 -25.64 -16.30 29.83
CA GLY A 489 -24.72 -16.19 28.70
C GLY A 489 -23.97 -14.86 28.65
N ALA A 490 -24.64 -13.75 28.99
CA ALA A 490 -24.00 -12.44 29.07
C ALA A 490 -22.88 -12.38 30.12
N LYS A 491 -23.13 -12.92 31.33
CA LYS A 491 -22.14 -12.88 32.42
C LYS A 491 -20.94 -13.76 32.10
N ILE A 492 -21.19 -14.97 31.60
CA ILE A 492 -20.15 -15.91 31.18
C ILE A 492 -19.27 -15.31 30.08
N THR A 493 -19.88 -14.65 29.09
CA THR A 493 -19.16 -14.00 27.99
C THR A 493 -18.25 -12.89 28.52
N LEU A 494 -18.77 -12.04 29.42
CA LEU A 494 -18.00 -10.93 30.02
C LEU A 494 -16.84 -11.43 30.90
N GLU A 495 -17.04 -12.48 31.68
CA GLU A 495 -15.99 -13.10 32.47
C GLU A 495 -14.90 -13.74 31.59
N ALA A 496 -15.31 -14.48 30.55
CA ALA A 496 -14.39 -15.08 29.60
C ALA A 496 -13.56 -14.02 28.85
N LEU A 497 -14.19 -12.92 28.40
CA LEU A 497 -13.50 -11.78 27.78
C LEU A 497 -12.39 -11.24 28.68
N HIS A 498 -12.71 -10.98 29.95
CA HIS A 498 -11.77 -10.46 30.93
C HIS A 498 -10.56 -11.38 31.08
N ARG A 499 -10.81 -12.67 31.29
CA ARG A 499 -9.76 -13.65 31.53
C ARG A 499 -8.90 -13.89 30.30
N VAL A 500 -9.49 -14.00 29.12
CA VAL A 500 -8.73 -14.12 27.87
C VAL A 500 -7.86 -12.88 27.64
N ARG A 501 -8.38 -11.68 27.93
CA ARG A 501 -7.62 -10.44 27.76
C ARG A 501 -6.45 -10.32 28.73
N TYR A 502 -6.69 -10.54 30.02
CA TYR A 502 -5.74 -10.19 31.07
C TYR A 502 -4.95 -11.38 31.61
N ASP A 503 -5.50 -12.59 31.62
CA ASP A 503 -4.78 -13.80 32.05
C ASP A 503 -3.95 -14.38 30.91
N LEU A 504 -4.52 -14.48 29.70
CA LEU A 504 -3.81 -15.05 28.54
C LEU A 504 -2.98 -14.02 27.76
N GLY A 505 -3.29 -12.72 27.91
CA GLY A 505 -2.54 -11.63 27.29
C GLY A 505 -2.71 -11.54 25.77
N VAL A 506 -3.91 -11.85 25.26
CA VAL A 506 -4.26 -11.72 23.83
C VAL A 506 -5.34 -10.66 23.63
N ASN A 507 -5.50 -10.19 22.39
CA ASN A 507 -6.62 -9.32 22.05
C ASN A 507 -7.92 -10.15 21.93
N THR A 508 -9.06 -9.49 22.12
CA THR A 508 -10.38 -10.13 22.05
C THR A 508 -11.28 -9.45 21.02
N VAL A 509 -12.12 -10.24 20.37
CA VAL A 509 -13.15 -9.79 19.44
C VAL A 509 -14.49 -10.41 19.82
N LEU A 510 -15.60 -9.78 19.43
CA LEU A 510 -16.92 -10.32 19.72
C LEU A 510 -17.95 -9.85 18.69
N GLY A 511 -18.75 -10.79 18.20
CA GLY A 511 -20.05 -10.53 17.57
C GLY A 511 -21.08 -9.99 18.58
N VAL A 512 -21.02 -8.69 18.88
CA VAL A 512 -21.82 -8.07 19.96
C VAL A 512 -23.33 -8.22 19.69
N SER A 513 -23.75 -8.10 18.43
CA SER A 513 -25.16 -8.13 18.01
C SER A 513 -25.89 -9.46 18.32
N ASN A 514 -25.14 -10.54 18.58
CA ASN A 514 -25.69 -11.88 18.84
C ASN A 514 -26.42 -11.99 20.20
N ILE A 515 -26.05 -11.12 21.15
CA ILE A 515 -26.57 -11.12 22.52
C ILE A 515 -28.09 -10.95 22.59
N SER A 516 -28.68 -10.22 21.63
CA SER A 516 -30.06 -9.75 21.67
C SER A 516 -31.02 -10.47 20.71
N PHE A 517 -30.60 -11.55 20.04
CA PHE A 517 -31.49 -12.26 19.12
C PHE A 517 -32.79 -12.72 19.82
N GLY A 518 -33.92 -12.60 19.11
CA GLY A 518 -35.24 -12.94 19.64
C GLY A 518 -35.87 -11.94 20.61
N LEU A 519 -35.18 -10.86 21.01
CA LEU A 519 -35.71 -9.85 21.93
C LEU A 519 -36.20 -8.58 21.20
N PRO A 520 -37.24 -7.88 21.71
CA PRO A 520 -37.60 -6.54 21.23
C PRO A 520 -36.61 -5.49 21.73
N GLY A 521 -36.54 -4.33 21.06
CA GLY A 521 -35.67 -3.24 21.51
C GLY A 521 -34.18 -3.58 21.50
N ARG A 522 -33.74 -4.46 20.59
CA ARG A 522 -32.37 -4.96 20.47
C ARG A 522 -31.26 -3.90 20.62
N PRO A 523 -31.37 -2.69 20.03
CA PRO A 523 -30.33 -1.68 20.17
C PRO A 523 -30.00 -1.31 21.62
N ILE A 524 -31.00 -1.33 22.52
CA ILE A 524 -30.80 -1.03 23.95
C ILE A 524 -29.90 -2.09 24.60
N ILE A 525 -30.20 -3.37 24.35
CA ILE A 525 -29.42 -4.48 24.91
C ILE A 525 -28.01 -4.49 24.31
N ASN A 526 -27.90 -4.36 22.99
CA ASN A 526 -26.62 -4.34 22.29
C ASN A 526 -25.70 -3.24 22.81
N ALA A 527 -26.20 -2.01 22.95
CA ALA A 527 -25.44 -0.84 23.40
C ALA A 527 -24.91 -1.00 24.85
N ASN A 528 -25.77 -1.43 25.77
CA ASN A 528 -25.37 -1.64 27.16
C ASN A 528 -24.38 -2.81 27.29
N PHE A 529 -24.66 -3.94 26.63
CA PHE A 529 -23.74 -5.08 26.61
C PHE A 529 -22.40 -4.71 25.97
N TYR A 530 -22.40 -3.92 24.89
CA TYR A 530 -21.18 -3.46 24.24
C TYR A 530 -20.30 -2.64 25.19
N THR A 531 -20.90 -1.70 25.93
CA THR A 531 -20.19 -0.91 26.94
C THR A 531 -19.56 -1.80 28.00
N MET A 532 -20.31 -2.79 28.51
CA MET A 532 -19.80 -3.76 29.48
C MET A 532 -18.68 -4.62 28.89
N ALA A 533 -18.80 -5.06 27.64
CA ALA A 533 -17.79 -5.87 26.97
C ALA A 533 -16.48 -5.09 26.74
N MET A 534 -16.58 -3.83 26.29
CA MET A 534 -15.41 -2.94 26.18
C MET A 534 -14.71 -2.77 27.54
N PHE A 535 -15.48 -2.55 28.61
CA PHE A 535 -14.92 -2.45 29.95
C PHE A 535 -14.24 -3.74 30.43
N GLN A 536 -14.75 -4.90 30.01
CA GLN A 536 -14.14 -6.20 30.31
C GLN A 536 -12.95 -6.56 29.40
N GLY A 537 -12.53 -5.65 28.53
CA GLY A 537 -11.33 -5.83 27.72
C GLY A 537 -11.59 -6.24 26.27
N LEU A 538 -12.81 -6.07 25.75
CA LEU A 538 -13.11 -6.23 24.32
C LEU A 538 -12.24 -5.28 23.49
N SER A 539 -11.36 -5.85 22.65
CA SER A 539 -10.41 -5.07 21.84
C SER A 539 -10.99 -4.66 20.49
N ALA A 540 -11.96 -5.42 19.95
CA ALA A 540 -12.72 -5.04 18.78
C ALA A 540 -14.15 -5.61 18.83
N GLY A 541 -15.15 -4.79 18.50
CA GLY A 541 -16.54 -5.23 18.40
C GLY A 541 -16.99 -5.36 16.95
N ILE A 542 -17.50 -6.53 16.56
CA ILE A 542 -18.25 -6.69 15.31
C ILE A 542 -19.66 -6.17 15.56
N ILE A 543 -19.96 -4.99 15.01
CA ILE A 543 -21.19 -4.23 15.23
C ILE A 543 -21.70 -3.57 13.93
N ASN A 544 -22.94 -3.11 13.95
CA ASN A 544 -23.47 -2.21 12.93
C ASN A 544 -23.09 -0.74 13.27
N PRO A 545 -22.15 -0.09 12.55
CA PRO A 545 -21.73 1.28 12.84
C PRO A 545 -22.85 2.32 12.58
N ALA A 546 -23.89 1.98 11.81
CA ALA A 546 -25.05 2.85 11.62
C ALA A 546 -26.01 2.87 12.84
N SER A 547 -25.74 2.08 13.89
CA SER A 547 -26.52 2.12 15.13
C SER A 547 -26.04 3.22 16.06
N GLU A 548 -26.80 4.33 16.11
CA GLU A 548 -26.51 5.44 17.01
C GLU A 548 -26.37 5.02 18.49
N ASP A 549 -27.14 4.06 18.98
CA ASP A 549 -27.02 3.56 20.36
C ASP A 549 -25.66 2.90 20.63
N MET A 550 -25.15 2.09 19.68
CA MET A 550 -23.84 1.46 19.80
C MET A 550 -22.71 2.48 19.62
N MET A 551 -22.86 3.46 18.72
CA MET A 551 -21.88 4.53 18.54
C MET A 551 -21.79 5.44 19.77
N ARG A 552 -22.93 5.81 20.37
CA ARG A 552 -22.95 6.55 21.65
C ARG A 552 -22.22 5.79 22.75
N SER A 553 -22.43 4.49 22.83
CA SER A 553 -21.75 3.60 23.78
C SER A 553 -20.23 3.60 23.55
N TYR A 554 -19.80 3.51 22.29
CA TYR A 554 -18.39 3.55 21.90
C TYR A 554 -17.71 4.87 22.31
N TYR A 555 -18.25 6.01 21.89
CA TYR A 555 -17.63 7.31 22.17
C TYR A 555 -17.67 7.65 23.65
N ALA A 556 -18.77 7.35 24.35
CA ALA A 556 -18.88 7.54 25.80
C ALA A 556 -17.85 6.69 26.54
N TYR A 557 -17.67 5.42 26.16
CA TYR A 557 -16.64 4.55 26.73
C TYR A 557 -15.23 5.14 26.54
N HIS A 558 -14.91 5.62 25.33
CA HIS A 558 -13.58 6.18 25.05
C HIS A 558 -13.29 7.44 25.88
N VAL A 559 -14.29 8.30 26.08
CA VAL A 559 -14.16 9.45 27.01
C VAL A 559 -13.97 8.98 28.45
N LEU A 560 -14.84 8.09 28.93
CA LEU A 560 -14.84 7.62 30.32
C LEU A 560 -13.54 6.89 30.70
N MET A 561 -12.91 6.21 29.74
CA MET A 561 -11.64 5.50 29.93
C MET A 561 -10.40 6.34 29.58
N ASN A 562 -10.57 7.64 29.31
CA ASN A 562 -9.47 8.54 28.91
C ASN A 562 -8.70 8.05 27.66
N LEU A 563 -9.42 7.47 26.71
CA LEU A 563 -8.94 7.02 25.40
C LEU A 563 -9.21 8.04 24.28
N ASP A 564 -9.97 9.09 24.58
CA ASP A 564 -10.19 10.27 23.73
C ASP A 564 -9.64 11.51 24.45
N PRO A 565 -8.32 11.79 24.33
CA PRO A 565 -7.72 12.95 24.98
C PRO A 565 -8.46 14.23 24.59
N ASN A 566 -8.71 15.11 25.55
CA ASN A 566 -9.49 16.34 25.37
C ASN A 566 -10.94 16.14 24.87
N CYS A 567 -11.44 14.90 24.84
CA CYS A 567 -12.77 14.56 24.31
C CYS A 567 -13.00 15.02 22.86
N GLU A 568 -11.95 15.13 22.05
CA GLU A 568 -12.01 15.73 20.70
C GLU A 568 -12.96 14.96 19.79
N ASN A 569 -12.89 13.63 19.78
CA ASN A 569 -13.77 12.81 18.94
C ASN A 569 -15.22 12.89 19.41
N TYR A 570 -15.44 12.85 20.72
CA TYR A 570 -16.77 12.98 21.30
C TYR A 570 -17.41 14.35 21.00
N ILE A 571 -16.66 15.44 21.18
CA ILE A 571 -17.12 16.80 20.88
C ILE A 571 -17.32 16.98 19.38
N GLY A 572 -16.44 16.45 18.54
CA GLY A 572 -16.60 16.48 17.08
C GLY A 572 -17.90 15.81 16.63
N ARG A 573 -18.29 14.70 17.27
CA ARG A 573 -19.51 13.95 16.95
C ARG A 573 -20.79 14.57 17.53
N TYR A 574 -20.74 15.05 18.79
CA TYR A 574 -21.94 15.43 19.55
C TYR A 574 -21.99 16.90 20.01
N GLY A 575 -20.91 17.67 19.87
CA GLY A 575 -20.82 19.05 20.35
C GLY A 575 -21.76 20.03 19.65
N SER A 576 -22.15 19.72 18.41
CA SER A 576 -23.14 20.49 17.62
C SER A 576 -24.57 19.99 17.79
N ALA A 577 -24.78 18.85 18.46
CA ALA A 577 -26.11 18.38 18.80
C ALA A 577 -26.60 19.24 19.96
N ASN A 578 -27.53 20.16 19.70
CA ASN A 578 -28.28 20.86 20.74
C ASN A 578 -28.85 19.80 21.69
N VAL A 579 -28.20 19.62 22.84
CA VAL A 579 -28.68 18.78 23.92
C VAL A 579 -29.84 19.55 24.54
N GLU A 580 -31.04 19.36 23.98
CA GLU A 580 -32.27 19.63 24.71
C GLU A 580 -32.29 18.68 25.90
N PHE A 581 -31.78 19.15 27.04
CA PHE A 581 -32.02 18.52 28.33
C PHE A 581 -33.52 18.55 28.58
N ALA A 582 -34.15 17.39 28.41
CA ALA A 582 -35.57 17.19 28.66
C ALA A 582 -35.94 17.56 30.11
N SER A 583 -36.62 18.70 30.27
CA SER A 583 -37.39 19.00 31.46
C SER A 583 -38.78 18.38 31.36
N ALA A 584 -39.00 17.30 32.13
CA ALA A 584 -40.27 16.79 32.67
C ALA A 584 -41.42 16.38 31.70
N PRO A 585 -42.28 15.42 32.11
CA PRO A 585 -43.06 14.59 31.19
C PRO A 585 -44.41 15.22 30.81
N GLY A 586 -44.69 15.31 29.51
CA GLY A 586 -46.03 15.65 29.04
C GLY A 586 -46.09 16.24 27.64
N SER A 587 -45.84 15.43 26.61
CA SER A 587 -46.60 15.49 25.36
C SER A 587 -46.15 14.37 24.44
N ILE A 588 -47.10 13.52 24.07
CA ILE A 588 -46.93 12.57 22.98
C ILE A 588 -47.05 13.38 21.70
N THR A 589 -45.93 13.64 21.04
CA THR A 589 -45.91 14.02 19.63
C THR A 589 -45.27 12.88 18.85
N THR A 590 -46.09 12.25 18.02
CA THR A 590 -45.70 11.25 17.03
C THR A 590 -44.79 11.91 15.99
N GLY A 591 -43.47 11.87 16.23
CA GLY A 591 -42.46 12.23 15.24
C GLY A 591 -42.28 11.07 14.26
N ALA A 592 -42.86 11.23 13.07
CA ALA A 592 -42.56 10.37 11.93
C ALA A 592 -41.05 10.41 11.67
N GLY A 593 -40.39 9.26 11.80
CA GLY A 593 -39.00 9.10 11.43
C GLY A 593 -38.84 9.41 9.95
N GLN A 594 -38.21 10.54 9.65
CA GLN A 594 -37.60 10.77 8.35
C GLN A 594 -36.39 9.83 8.24
N THR A 595 -36.63 8.64 7.68
CA THR A 595 -35.60 7.91 6.95
C THR A 595 -35.20 8.77 5.76
N ALA A 596 -34.21 9.63 5.94
CA ALA A 596 -33.54 10.29 4.83
C ALA A 596 -32.64 9.24 4.15
N GLY A 597 -33.24 8.44 3.26
CA GLY A 597 -32.50 7.91 2.13
C GLY A 597 -32.17 9.09 1.23
N GLY A 598 -31.11 9.83 1.54
CA GLY A 598 -30.59 10.86 0.67
C GLY A 598 -30.08 10.19 -0.60
N MET A 599 -30.68 10.49 -1.76
CA MET A 599 -30.09 10.13 -3.04
C MET A 599 -28.68 10.72 -3.08
N MET A 600 -27.68 9.86 -3.36
CA MET A 600 -26.29 10.28 -3.52
C MET A 600 -26.20 11.31 -4.66
N THR A 601 -25.48 12.41 -4.44
CA THR A 601 -25.24 13.42 -5.48
C THR A 601 -24.18 12.91 -6.48
N LEU A 602 -24.16 13.45 -7.70
CA LEU A 602 -23.12 13.11 -8.68
C LEU A 602 -21.73 13.43 -8.12
N GLN A 603 -21.58 14.58 -7.46
CA GLN A 603 -20.35 14.96 -6.78
C GLN A 603 -19.90 13.89 -5.77
N ALA A 604 -20.79 13.42 -4.89
CA ALA A 604 -20.45 12.40 -3.90
C ALA A 604 -20.13 11.04 -4.53
N ALA A 605 -20.79 10.66 -5.63
CA ALA A 605 -20.48 9.43 -6.36
C ALA A 605 -19.08 9.50 -6.98
N ILE A 606 -18.71 10.63 -7.57
CA ILE A 606 -17.37 10.87 -8.14
C ILE A 606 -16.31 10.90 -7.05
N GLU A 607 -16.52 11.65 -5.96
CA GLU A 607 -15.58 11.73 -4.83
C GLU A 607 -15.30 10.35 -4.19
N LYS A 608 -16.26 9.43 -4.28
CA LYS A 608 -16.18 8.05 -3.75
C LYS A 608 -15.75 7.01 -4.78
N GLY A 609 -15.51 7.39 -6.03
CA GLY A 609 -15.10 6.47 -7.10
C GLY A 609 -16.18 5.45 -7.52
N LEU A 610 -17.45 5.78 -7.34
CA LEU A 610 -18.59 4.90 -7.63
C LEU A 610 -19.04 5.05 -9.10
N LYS A 611 -18.52 4.17 -9.97
CA LYS A 611 -18.63 4.29 -11.44
C LYS A 611 -20.07 4.18 -11.97
N GLU A 612 -20.80 3.17 -11.52
CA GLU A 612 -22.15 2.89 -12.03
C GLU A 612 -23.16 3.91 -11.49
N GLU A 613 -22.99 4.38 -10.26
CA GLU A 613 -23.78 5.48 -9.69
C GLU A 613 -23.52 6.77 -10.45
N ALA A 614 -22.26 7.08 -10.73
CA ALA A 614 -21.90 8.25 -11.51
C ALA A 614 -22.58 8.18 -12.89
N HIS A 615 -22.60 7.02 -13.54
CA HIS A 615 -23.32 6.78 -14.79
C HIS A 615 -24.84 7.03 -14.65
N GLN A 616 -25.49 6.40 -13.66
CA GLN A 616 -26.93 6.48 -13.45
C GLN A 616 -27.40 7.89 -13.05
N ILE A 617 -26.73 8.52 -12.09
CA ILE A 617 -27.06 9.87 -11.61
C ILE A 617 -26.87 10.89 -12.74
N THR A 618 -25.82 10.73 -13.55
CA THR A 618 -25.59 11.60 -14.72
C THR A 618 -26.74 11.49 -15.72
N ASN A 619 -27.21 10.27 -16.02
CA ASN A 619 -28.36 10.06 -16.89
C ASN A 619 -29.64 10.74 -16.37
N VAL A 620 -29.86 10.75 -15.05
CA VAL A 620 -30.98 11.47 -14.43
C VAL A 620 -30.79 12.98 -14.55
N LEU A 621 -29.59 13.50 -14.23
CA LEU A 621 -29.29 14.94 -14.33
C LEU A 621 -29.40 15.48 -15.76
N MET A 622 -29.07 14.68 -16.78
CA MET A 622 -29.24 15.06 -18.18
C MET A 622 -30.69 15.34 -18.59
N GLN A 623 -31.68 14.87 -17.81
CA GLN A 623 -33.09 15.18 -18.05
C GLN A 623 -33.45 16.60 -17.60
N GLU A 624 -32.66 17.20 -16.70
CA GLU A 624 -32.97 18.47 -16.04
C GLU A 624 -31.96 19.59 -16.36
N LYS A 625 -30.70 19.25 -16.68
CA LYS A 625 -29.60 20.20 -16.92
C LYS A 625 -28.89 19.94 -18.24
N LYS A 626 -28.28 20.99 -18.80
CA LYS A 626 -27.43 20.84 -19.99
C LYS A 626 -26.13 20.12 -19.64
N PRO A 627 -25.53 19.34 -20.55
CA PRO A 627 -24.31 18.61 -20.25
C PRO A 627 -23.15 19.50 -19.75
N LEU A 628 -22.96 20.68 -20.34
CA LEU A 628 -21.93 21.64 -19.91
C LEU A 628 -22.13 22.14 -18.47
N ASP A 629 -23.39 22.36 -18.05
CA ASP A 629 -23.70 22.79 -16.70
C ASP A 629 -23.41 21.67 -15.69
N ILE A 630 -23.66 20.41 -16.07
CA ILE A 630 -23.34 19.25 -15.23
C ILE A 630 -21.82 19.10 -15.06
N ILE A 631 -21.04 19.30 -16.14
CA ILE A 631 -19.57 19.28 -16.09
C ILE A 631 -19.06 20.36 -15.12
N ASN A 632 -19.50 21.61 -15.30
CA ASN A 632 -18.98 22.75 -14.57
C ASN A 632 -19.44 22.82 -13.11
N GLU A 633 -20.68 22.42 -12.81
CA GLU A 633 -21.25 22.52 -11.47
C GLU A 633 -21.03 21.27 -10.60
N HIS A 634 -20.82 20.09 -11.19
CA HIS A 634 -20.73 18.82 -10.43
C HIS A 634 -19.40 18.10 -10.65
N LEU A 635 -19.01 17.89 -11.90
CA LEU A 635 -17.87 17.02 -12.23
C LEU A 635 -16.52 17.69 -11.90
N ILE A 636 -16.29 18.92 -12.36
CA ILE A 636 -15.06 19.67 -12.07
C ILE A 636 -14.90 19.94 -10.56
N PRO A 637 -15.92 20.40 -9.80
CA PRO A 637 -15.79 20.60 -8.36
C PRO A 637 -15.51 19.33 -7.56
N ALA A 638 -16.07 18.19 -7.99
CA ALA A 638 -15.78 16.88 -7.37
C ALA A 638 -14.30 16.52 -7.54
N LEU A 639 -13.79 16.59 -8.77
CA LEU A 639 -12.39 16.30 -9.09
C LEU A 639 -11.42 17.26 -8.38
N ASP A 640 -11.77 18.54 -8.27
CA ASP A 640 -10.96 19.52 -7.55
C ASP A 640 -10.93 19.24 -6.04
N THR A 641 -12.02 18.75 -5.46
CA THR A 641 -12.06 18.34 -4.04
C THR A 641 -11.15 17.14 -3.79
N VAL A 642 -11.21 16.13 -4.65
CA VAL A 642 -10.34 14.94 -4.58
C VAL A 642 -8.87 15.30 -4.83
N GLY A 643 -8.59 16.16 -5.82
CA GLY A 643 -7.25 16.67 -6.13
C GLY A 643 -6.63 17.43 -4.96
N LYS A 644 -7.37 18.37 -4.35
CA LYS A 644 -6.94 19.06 -3.12
C LYS A 644 -6.74 18.10 -1.95
N GLY A 645 -7.55 17.05 -1.88
CA GLY A 645 -7.36 15.98 -0.90
C GLY A 645 -6.04 15.23 -1.10
N PHE A 646 -5.66 14.98 -2.35
CA PHE A 646 -4.41 14.30 -2.72
C PHE A 646 -3.19 15.14 -2.33
N GLU A 647 -3.19 16.44 -2.63
CA GLU A 647 -2.11 17.36 -2.21
C GLU A 647 -1.93 17.41 -0.69
N LYS A 648 -3.06 17.41 0.04
CA LYS A 648 -3.09 17.40 1.52
C LYS A 648 -2.75 16.04 2.12
N GLY A 649 -2.68 14.98 1.31
CA GLY A 649 -2.45 13.60 1.77
C GLY A 649 -3.64 13.00 2.52
N THR A 650 -4.84 13.59 2.37
CA THR A 650 -6.08 13.04 2.93
C THR A 650 -6.79 12.10 1.95
N VAL A 651 -6.45 12.19 0.67
CA VAL A 651 -6.83 11.26 -0.40
C VAL A 651 -5.54 10.66 -0.95
N PHE A 652 -5.55 9.38 -1.27
CA PHE A 652 -4.39 8.69 -1.83
C PHE A 652 -4.59 8.35 -3.30
N LEU A 653 -3.51 7.95 -3.97
CA LEU A 653 -3.50 7.66 -5.39
C LEU A 653 -4.66 6.73 -5.84
N PRO A 654 -5.03 5.67 -5.10
CA PRO A 654 -6.11 4.79 -5.52
C PRO A 654 -7.46 5.49 -5.60
N GLN A 655 -7.80 6.26 -4.56
CA GLN A 655 -9.04 7.03 -4.51
C GLN A 655 -9.08 8.10 -5.61
N LEU A 656 -7.95 8.73 -5.91
CA LEU A 656 -7.82 9.69 -7.00
C LEU A 656 -8.10 9.05 -8.36
N LEU A 657 -7.49 7.89 -8.65
CA LEU A 657 -7.68 7.16 -9.90
C LEU A 657 -9.10 6.63 -10.06
N MET A 658 -9.74 6.20 -8.97
CA MET A 658 -11.11 5.74 -9.04
C MET A 658 -12.12 6.86 -9.20
N SER A 659 -11.89 8.00 -8.53
CA SER A 659 -12.67 9.20 -8.75
C SER A 659 -12.58 9.65 -10.21
N ALA A 660 -11.37 9.60 -10.77
CA ALA A 660 -11.12 9.83 -12.18
C ALA A 660 -11.92 8.89 -13.10
N GLU A 661 -11.91 7.58 -12.83
CA GLU A 661 -12.68 6.62 -13.61
C GLU A 661 -14.20 6.84 -13.50
N ALA A 662 -14.72 7.12 -12.29
CA ALA A 662 -16.12 7.44 -12.10
C ALA A 662 -16.52 8.73 -12.85
N ALA A 663 -15.66 9.75 -12.82
CA ALA A 663 -15.83 10.97 -13.60
C ALA A 663 -15.79 10.69 -15.11
N LYS A 664 -14.88 9.82 -15.59
CA LYS A 664 -14.80 9.41 -16.99
C LYS A 664 -16.07 8.71 -17.46
N THR A 665 -16.64 7.82 -16.63
CA THR A 665 -17.93 7.17 -16.92
C THR A 665 -19.07 8.18 -17.00
N ALA A 666 -19.16 9.12 -16.05
CA ALA A 666 -20.13 10.21 -16.11
C ALA A 666 -19.93 11.08 -17.36
N PHE A 667 -18.69 11.43 -17.68
CA PHE A 667 -18.36 12.25 -18.84
C PHE A 667 -18.73 11.56 -20.16
N ALA A 668 -18.58 10.24 -20.26
CA ALA A 668 -18.98 9.47 -21.44
C ALA A 668 -20.48 9.65 -21.75
N VAL A 669 -21.34 9.60 -20.72
CA VAL A 669 -22.78 9.88 -20.84
C VAL A 669 -23.04 11.30 -21.33
N LEU A 670 -22.35 12.28 -20.73
CA LEU A 670 -22.48 13.69 -21.09
C LEU A 670 -22.04 13.95 -22.54
N LYS A 671 -21.01 13.25 -23.00
CA LYS A 671 -20.49 13.34 -24.37
C LYS A 671 -21.51 12.83 -25.39
N GLU A 672 -22.15 11.68 -25.14
CA GLU A 672 -23.25 11.21 -25.99
C GLU A 672 -24.41 12.23 -26.03
N GLY A 673 -24.71 12.89 -24.91
CA GLY A 673 -25.68 13.98 -24.86
C GLY A 673 -25.30 15.19 -25.72
N LEU A 674 -24.01 15.59 -25.71
CA LEU A 674 -23.48 16.72 -26.49
C LEU A 674 -23.45 16.46 -28.00
N GLU A 675 -23.09 15.24 -28.42
CA GLU A 675 -23.08 14.85 -29.83
C GLU A 675 -24.49 14.83 -30.42
N ASN A 676 -25.51 14.53 -29.60
CA ASN A 676 -26.91 14.55 -29.99
C ASN A 676 -27.55 15.96 -29.99
N SER A 677 -27.01 16.93 -29.23
CA SER A 677 -27.54 18.30 -29.16
C SER A 677 -27.02 19.22 -30.27
N GLY A 678 -26.02 18.80 -31.04
CA GLY A 678 -25.45 19.57 -32.14
C GLY A 678 -24.64 20.80 -31.69
N ASP A 679 -24.27 20.87 -30.41
CA ASP A 679 -23.36 21.91 -29.91
C ASP A 679 -21.97 21.70 -30.51
N VAL A 680 -21.42 22.76 -31.10
CA VAL A 680 -20.08 22.77 -31.69
C VAL A 680 -19.07 22.57 -30.56
N GLN A 681 -18.34 21.45 -30.57
CA GLN A 681 -17.22 21.21 -29.66
C GLN A 681 -16.25 22.41 -29.73
N GLU A 682 -16.01 23.07 -28.60
CA GLU A 682 -14.78 23.85 -28.44
C GLU A 682 -13.60 22.93 -28.72
N LYS A 683 -12.62 23.43 -29.50
CA LYS A 683 -11.39 22.68 -29.76
C LYS A 683 -10.72 22.39 -28.42
N LYS A 684 -10.64 21.12 -28.04
CA LYS A 684 -9.86 20.71 -26.87
C LYS A 684 -8.41 21.07 -27.08
N GLU A 685 -7.83 21.74 -26.09
CA GLU A 685 -6.41 22.04 -26.03
C GLU A 685 -5.65 20.71 -25.91
N LYS A 686 -4.70 20.48 -26.81
CA LYS A 686 -3.92 19.23 -26.86
C LYS A 686 -2.63 19.36 -26.05
N ILE A 687 -2.36 18.36 -25.24
CA ILE A 687 -1.12 18.25 -24.43
C ILE A 687 -0.40 16.97 -24.83
N VAL A 688 0.90 17.04 -25.09
CA VAL A 688 1.72 15.84 -25.29
C VAL A 688 2.31 15.41 -23.96
N LEU A 689 2.24 14.10 -23.66
CA LEU A 689 2.94 13.50 -22.52
C LEU A 689 3.87 12.39 -22.99
N ALA A 690 5.07 12.32 -22.42
CA ALA A 690 6.04 11.28 -22.73
C ALA A 690 6.91 10.94 -21.51
N THR A 691 7.20 9.65 -21.32
CA THR A 691 8.33 9.24 -20.47
C THR A 691 9.57 9.25 -21.36
N VAL A 692 10.60 9.97 -20.90
CA VAL A 692 11.79 10.26 -21.72
C VAL A 692 12.56 8.98 -22.07
N LYS A 693 13.35 9.06 -23.14
CA LYS A 693 14.22 7.97 -23.60
C LYS A 693 15.02 7.33 -22.45
N GLY A 694 15.06 6.01 -22.44
CA GLY A 694 15.67 5.16 -21.42
C GLY A 694 14.83 4.93 -20.19
N ASP A 695 13.71 5.62 -20.06
CA ASP A 695 12.84 5.47 -18.92
C ASP A 695 11.53 4.81 -19.30
N ILE A 696 11.32 3.63 -18.74
CA ILE A 696 10.11 2.86 -18.93
C ILE A 696 9.13 2.98 -17.76
N HIS A 697 9.44 3.80 -16.75
CA HIS A 697 8.55 4.03 -15.63
C HIS A 697 7.56 5.11 -16.00
N ASP A 698 6.35 4.69 -16.34
CA ASP A 698 5.30 5.57 -16.85
C ASP A 698 4.17 5.80 -15.85
N ILE A 699 4.29 5.33 -14.60
CA ILE A 699 3.28 5.53 -13.56
C ILE A 699 2.97 7.02 -13.40
N GLY A 700 3.98 7.86 -13.14
CA GLY A 700 3.78 9.31 -12.95
C GLY A 700 3.13 9.98 -14.16
N LYS A 701 3.59 9.67 -15.38
CA LYS A 701 2.99 10.14 -16.64
C LYS A 701 1.53 9.70 -16.77
N ASN A 702 1.23 8.44 -16.49
CA ASN A 702 -0.12 7.88 -16.63
C ASN A 702 -1.07 8.50 -15.62
N ILE A 703 -0.61 8.81 -14.41
CA ILE A 703 -1.39 9.56 -13.42
C ILE A 703 -1.72 10.96 -13.96
N VAL A 704 -0.71 11.71 -14.43
CA VAL A 704 -0.91 13.05 -15.01
C VAL A 704 -1.83 12.99 -16.25
N LYS A 705 -1.68 11.98 -17.10
CA LYS A 705 -2.57 11.73 -18.25
C LYS A 705 -4.01 11.59 -17.81
N VAL A 706 -4.28 10.66 -16.89
CA VAL A 706 -5.63 10.39 -16.38
C VAL A 706 -6.23 11.66 -15.80
N LEU A 707 -5.45 12.41 -15.00
CA LEU A 707 -5.93 13.68 -14.45
C LEU A 707 -6.21 14.73 -15.53
N LEU A 708 -5.29 14.97 -16.47
CA LEU A 708 -5.51 15.95 -17.54
C LEU A 708 -6.73 15.59 -18.41
N GLU A 709 -6.92 14.31 -18.73
CA GLU A 709 -8.11 13.82 -19.45
C GLU A 709 -9.41 14.15 -18.68
N ASN A 710 -9.40 14.03 -17.34
CA ASN A 710 -10.56 14.38 -16.50
C ASN A 710 -10.86 15.89 -16.50
N TYR A 711 -9.83 16.73 -16.62
CA TYR A 711 -9.96 18.18 -16.75
C TYR A 711 -10.23 18.63 -18.19
N SER A 712 -10.73 17.70 -19.02
CA SER A 712 -11.18 17.92 -20.41
C SER A 712 -10.07 18.27 -21.42
N PHE A 713 -8.80 18.07 -21.08
CA PHE A 713 -7.71 18.17 -22.05
C PHE A 713 -7.68 16.95 -22.98
N GLU A 714 -7.21 17.15 -24.21
CA GLU A 714 -6.88 16.04 -25.12
C GLU A 714 -5.40 15.67 -24.92
N VAL A 715 -5.14 14.48 -24.39
CA VAL A 715 -3.76 14.03 -24.12
C VAL A 715 -3.25 13.15 -25.26
N VAL A 716 -2.18 13.59 -25.92
CA VAL A 716 -1.39 12.79 -26.85
C VAL A 716 -0.30 12.09 -26.06
N ASP A 717 -0.58 10.88 -25.63
CA ASP A 717 0.37 10.05 -24.90
C ASP A 717 1.31 9.32 -25.87
N LEU A 718 2.58 9.73 -25.90
CA LEU A 718 3.61 9.10 -26.74
C LEU A 718 4.17 7.82 -26.12
N GLY A 719 3.74 7.47 -24.91
CA GLY A 719 4.19 6.29 -24.20
C GLY A 719 5.51 6.53 -23.45
N LYS A 720 6.32 5.49 -23.41
CA LYS A 720 7.54 5.41 -22.61
C LYS A 720 8.74 5.05 -23.46
N ASP A 721 9.94 5.31 -22.95
CA ASP A 721 11.19 5.23 -23.71
C ASP A 721 11.10 6.02 -25.04
N VAL A 722 10.59 7.25 -24.97
CA VAL A 722 10.31 8.04 -26.17
C VAL A 722 11.54 8.86 -26.58
N PRO A 723 12.05 8.71 -27.81
CA PRO A 723 13.15 9.52 -28.32
C PRO A 723 12.79 11.02 -28.37
N PRO A 724 13.74 11.93 -28.09
CA PRO A 724 13.53 13.38 -28.18
C PRO A 724 12.94 13.83 -29.52
N GLU A 725 13.38 13.22 -30.63
CA GLU A 725 12.93 13.57 -31.98
C GLU A 725 11.44 13.28 -32.16
N THR A 726 10.96 12.15 -31.64
CA THR A 726 9.55 11.75 -31.71
C THR A 726 8.65 12.74 -30.96
N ILE A 727 9.11 13.21 -29.80
CA ILE A 727 8.39 14.22 -29.00
C ILE A 727 8.29 15.53 -29.78
N VAL A 728 9.40 15.99 -30.34
CA VAL A 728 9.46 17.24 -31.09
C VAL A 728 8.62 17.17 -32.37
N ASP A 729 8.69 16.06 -33.10
CA ASP A 729 7.90 15.85 -34.31
C ASP A 729 6.40 15.86 -34.01
N ALA A 730 5.96 15.23 -32.92
CA ALA A 730 4.58 15.25 -32.47
C ALA A 730 4.11 16.68 -32.13
N VAL A 731 4.95 17.45 -31.42
CA VAL A 731 4.65 18.84 -31.03
C VAL A 731 4.52 19.76 -32.24
N VAL A 732 5.45 19.66 -33.18
CA VAL A 732 5.44 20.47 -34.40
C VAL A 732 4.27 20.10 -35.30
N ALA A 733 4.03 18.81 -35.53
CA ALA A 733 2.98 18.32 -36.40
C ALA A 733 1.57 18.71 -35.92
N GLN A 734 1.35 18.72 -34.60
CA GLN A 734 0.05 19.01 -33.99
C GLN A 734 -0.06 20.42 -33.40
N GLN A 735 0.98 21.25 -33.51
CA GLN A 735 1.04 22.63 -32.97
C GLN A 735 0.70 22.69 -31.47
N ILE A 736 1.29 21.77 -30.71
CA ILE A 736 1.05 21.58 -29.27
C ILE A 736 1.62 22.75 -28.47
N GLN A 737 0.85 23.27 -27.51
CA GLN A 737 1.26 24.39 -26.66
C GLN A 737 1.95 23.95 -25.36
N LEU A 738 1.70 22.74 -24.89
CA LEU A 738 2.25 22.20 -23.66
C LEU A 738 2.71 20.75 -23.82
N VAL A 739 3.93 20.46 -23.37
CA VAL A 739 4.50 19.12 -23.25
C VAL A 739 4.78 18.81 -21.79
N GLY A 740 4.40 17.63 -21.33
CA GLY A 740 4.82 17.06 -20.05
C GLY A 740 5.85 15.94 -20.24
N LEU A 741 7.00 16.05 -19.58
CA LEU A 741 8.05 15.01 -19.58
C LEU A 741 8.16 14.36 -18.20
N SER A 742 8.29 13.03 -18.18
CA SER A 742 8.46 12.25 -16.95
C SER A 742 9.75 11.44 -16.96
N ALA A 743 10.44 11.36 -15.81
CA ALA A 743 11.58 10.49 -15.55
C ALA A 743 11.58 9.99 -14.10
N LEU A 744 11.83 8.70 -13.87
CA LEU A 744 11.99 8.10 -12.56
C LEU A 744 13.45 7.77 -12.24
N MET A 745 14.27 7.44 -13.25
CA MET A 745 15.67 7.08 -13.03
C MET A 745 16.58 8.31 -13.17
N THR A 746 17.60 8.39 -12.32
CA THR A 746 18.64 9.44 -12.45
C THR A 746 19.39 9.33 -13.77
N THR A 747 19.45 8.13 -14.34
CA THR A 747 20.10 7.85 -15.65
C THR A 747 19.38 8.45 -16.85
N THR A 748 18.09 8.75 -16.72
CA THR A 748 17.24 9.14 -17.85
C THR A 748 16.96 10.63 -17.87
N VAL A 749 17.31 11.36 -16.81
CA VAL A 749 17.06 12.80 -16.71
C VAL A 749 17.85 13.60 -17.75
N VAL A 750 19.01 13.12 -18.19
CA VAL A 750 19.80 13.75 -19.28
C VAL A 750 19.00 13.76 -20.59
N SER A 751 18.23 12.71 -20.88
CA SER A 751 17.35 12.67 -22.06
C SER A 751 16.19 13.67 -21.96
N MET A 752 15.79 14.05 -20.75
CA MET A 752 14.80 15.11 -20.54
C MET A 752 15.35 16.47 -20.96
N GLU A 753 16.58 16.80 -20.53
CA GLU A 753 17.28 18.03 -20.93
C GLU A 753 17.47 18.10 -22.45
N GLU A 754 17.91 17.00 -23.07
CA GLU A 754 18.05 16.92 -24.52
C GLU A 754 16.73 17.20 -25.24
N THR A 755 15.63 16.64 -24.74
CA THR A 755 14.28 16.89 -25.28
C THR A 755 13.89 18.36 -25.18
N ILE A 756 14.11 18.99 -24.02
CA ILE A 756 13.83 20.43 -23.82
C ILE A 756 14.65 21.27 -24.80
N ARG A 757 15.96 20.98 -24.93
CA ARG A 757 16.85 21.68 -25.86
C ARG A 757 16.33 21.61 -27.31
N GLN A 758 15.94 20.43 -27.78
CA GLN A 758 15.39 20.27 -29.14
C GLN A 758 14.04 20.98 -29.30
N LEU A 759 13.16 20.97 -28.28
CA LEU A 759 11.90 21.70 -28.29
C LEU A 759 12.11 23.22 -28.37
N ARG A 760 13.10 23.77 -27.65
CA ARG A 760 13.42 25.20 -27.74
C ARG A 760 13.89 25.63 -29.13
N GLU A 761 14.60 24.75 -29.84
CA GLU A 761 15.09 25.03 -31.19
C GLU A 761 13.98 24.94 -32.24
N LYS A 762 13.16 23.88 -32.21
CA LYS A 762 12.20 23.56 -33.27
C LYS A 762 10.74 23.95 -32.97
N ALA A 763 10.38 24.11 -31.70
CA ALA A 763 9.04 24.45 -31.23
C ALA A 763 9.06 25.49 -30.09
N PRO A 764 9.62 26.70 -30.32
CA PRO A 764 9.84 27.69 -29.26
C PRO A 764 8.56 28.24 -28.60
N TRP A 765 7.39 28.03 -29.22
CA TRP A 765 6.10 28.38 -28.63
C TRP A 765 5.65 27.40 -27.53
N CYS A 766 6.15 26.17 -27.57
CA CYS A 766 5.71 25.10 -26.70
C CYS A 766 6.33 25.25 -25.30
N LYS A 767 5.48 25.24 -24.29
CA LYS A 767 5.87 25.19 -22.88
C LYS A 767 6.16 23.76 -22.45
N VAL A 768 7.14 23.60 -21.57
CA VAL A 768 7.56 22.28 -21.07
C VAL A 768 7.39 22.23 -19.57
N MET A 769 6.53 21.33 -19.10
CA MET A 769 6.46 20.94 -17.69
C MET A 769 7.19 19.61 -17.48
N VAL A 770 7.85 19.46 -16.33
CA VAL A 770 8.61 18.24 -15.99
C VAL A 770 8.20 17.71 -14.62
N GLY A 771 8.33 16.40 -14.43
CA GLY A 771 8.10 15.74 -13.15
C GLY A 771 8.74 14.36 -13.04
N GLY A 772 8.66 13.77 -11.84
CA GLY A 772 9.15 12.42 -11.55
C GLY A 772 10.01 12.35 -10.28
N ALA A 773 10.21 11.14 -9.76
CA ALA A 773 10.69 10.90 -8.39
C ALA A 773 12.11 11.44 -8.11
N VAL A 774 12.91 11.63 -9.16
CA VAL A 774 14.29 12.12 -9.09
C VAL A 774 14.40 13.62 -9.33
N LEU A 775 13.30 14.32 -9.63
CA LEU A 775 13.31 15.75 -9.91
C LEU A 775 13.00 16.60 -8.69
N ASN A 776 13.44 17.86 -8.75
CA ASN A 776 13.08 18.93 -7.83
C ASN A 776 13.06 20.27 -8.59
N GLN A 777 12.65 21.35 -7.93
CA GLN A 777 12.54 22.67 -8.56
C GLN A 777 13.89 23.16 -9.11
N GLU A 778 14.96 23.01 -8.31
CA GLU A 778 16.31 23.45 -8.68
C GLU A 778 16.77 22.77 -9.97
N TYR A 779 16.49 21.48 -10.10
CA TYR A 779 16.83 20.69 -11.28
C TYR A 779 16.01 21.10 -12.51
N ALA A 780 14.70 21.28 -12.34
CA ALA A 780 13.80 21.66 -13.44
C ALA A 780 14.19 23.03 -14.04
N ASP A 781 14.52 24.00 -13.19
CA ASP A 781 14.97 25.33 -13.60
C ASP A 781 16.26 25.24 -14.43
N MET A 782 17.18 24.38 -14.00
CA MET A 782 18.49 24.21 -14.62
C MET A 782 18.42 23.54 -15.99
N ILE A 783 17.55 22.54 -16.20
CA ILE A 783 17.32 21.95 -17.55
C ILE A 783 16.45 22.83 -18.46
N GLY A 784 16.04 24.01 -17.98
CA GLY A 784 15.28 24.98 -18.74
C GLY A 784 13.80 24.62 -18.94
N ALA A 785 13.21 23.83 -18.04
CA ALA A 785 11.77 23.59 -18.02
C ALA A 785 11.02 24.89 -17.65
N ASP A 786 9.78 25.04 -18.14
CA ASP A 786 8.93 26.18 -17.77
C ASP A 786 8.19 25.96 -16.44
N PHE A 787 8.06 24.69 -16.00
CA PHE A 787 7.37 24.33 -14.77
C PHE A 787 7.83 22.99 -14.22
N TYR A 788 7.93 22.89 -12.90
CA TYR A 788 8.14 21.64 -12.17
C TYR A 788 6.83 21.24 -11.48
N GLY A 789 6.26 20.10 -11.89
CA GLY A 789 5.15 19.48 -11.17
C GLY A 789 5.69 18.62 -10.04
N LYS A 790 5.70 19.14 -8.80
CA LYS A 790 6.06 18.34 -7.62
C LYS A 790 5.10 17.17 -7.41
N ASP A 791 3.85 17.35 -7.78
CA ASP A 791 2.80 16.34 -7.78
C ASP A 791 1.96 16.44 -9.05
N ALA A 792 1.12 15.43 -9.28
CA ALA A 792 0.35 15.33 -10.51
C ALA A 792 -0.73 16.42 -10.64
N MET A 793 -1.25 16.95 -9.53
CA MET A 793 -2.27 18.01 -9.53
C MET A 793 -1.68 19.36 -9.93
N GLN A 794 -0.47 19.67 -9.49
CA GLN A 794 0.25 20.86 -9.92
C GLN A 794 0.44 20.92 -11.45
N SER A 795 0.69 19.78 -12.10
CA SER A 795 0.74 19.69 -13.56
C SER A 795 -0.60 20.06 -14.22
N VAL A 796 -1.72 19.65 -13.61
CA VAL A 796 -3.06 20.01 -14.08
C VAL A 796 -3.31 21.50 -13.92
N TYR A 797 -3.05 22.07 -12.74
CA TYR A 797 -3.26 23.49 -12.47
C TYR A 797 -2.40 24.38 -13.37
N TYR A 798 -1.16 23.97 -13.66
CA TYR A 798 -0.32 24.65 -14.63
C TYR A 798 -0.92 24.60 -16.05
N ALA A 799 -1.40 23.43 -16.48
CA ALA A 799 -2.06 23.29 -17.78
C ALA A 799 -3.31 24.17 -17.89
N GLN A 800 -4.17 24.22 -16.86
CA GLN A 800 -5.35 25.09 -16.84
C GLN A 800 -4.98 26.57 -16.93
N GLY A 801 -4.01 27.04 -16.13
CA GLY A 801 -3.58 28.44 -16.15
C GLY A 801 -2.96 28.88 -17.48
N LEU A 802 -2.37 27.94 -18.23
CA LEU A 802 -1.75 28.20 -19.52
C LEU A 802 -2.73 28.13 -20.69
N LEU A 803 -3.65 27.16 -20.67
CA LEU A 803 -4.43 26.73 -21.84
C LEU A 803 -5.94 27.05 -21.74
N GLN A 804 -6.46 27.40 -20.56
CA GLN A 804 -7.90 27.69 -20.36
C GLN A 804 -8.15 29.18 -20.02
N GLN A 805 -7.38 30.10 -20.62
CA GLN A 805 -7.57 31.56 -20.46
C GLN A 805 -8.70 32.13 -21.33
#